data_AF-A0A7J9HCW1-F1
#
_entry.id   AF-A0A7J9HCW1-F1
#
_cell.length_a   1.000
_cell.length_b   1.000
_cell.length_c   1.000
_cell.angle_alpha   90.00
_cell.angle_beta   90.00
_cell.angle_gamma   90.00
#
_symmetry.space_group_name_H-M   'P 1'
#
loop_
_entity.id
_entity.type
_entity.pdbx_description
1 polymer ?
#
loop_
_entity_poly.entity_id
_entity_poly.type
_entity_poly.pdbx_seq_one_letter_code
_entity_poly.pdbx_strand_id
1 'polypeptide(L)'
;MEWWTHLWLNEGFATWISYMATDIMFPEWKIWTQFLQEINGGLRLDAQEKSHPIEMEIQHGHEVDEAFDAIGYKKGSAVIRMLQEYIGDEIFQKSLSFYIRRYAWSNARTEDLWSVLSEVTGIQVNSMMDSWTKQKGYPVISVKSKDHILEFEQSQFLLSGFHGDGQWIVPITLCFGSYDRIKSFLLESKSENLDASELFPTSDEKNEDEYGEASWIKVNIGQSGFYRVKYGDELDARLRKAIEKGFLSVTDKYGILDDRYALCVACEQSLSSLLLLIDVYRKESDYIILSKLIDVCYNVLEVLRDAIPELTNALKEIFINILLCSAKKLGWESTPGETHLTGLMRGEVFMALAAFDHAKTHEQAMHRFQSFLDDRSTELLSPDTKRAAYIAVMRNTNTSRDGFESLLKVYREADAVQEKEHVLREILIILKSQPIQTLSVRDQDIVYGLPGISLEGHEIAWWWMKENWNFIVNKYNGGLLTHFIRDIISPFCSNEKADEVEEFFESRVTSSFAMNLKQSIEQVRIKARLVESIKQERQPLQDLLKQLRFTPCDVALDGDDEILVLLKVNVEQSGFYRVKYGDELDARMRKAIDKGFLYALCVACEQSLASLLSSMDVYKKETDYIVSSELIDADYIAVMGNANRSRDGFQSLLKVYREANAVQEKERVLRQERWNFIVNKYGGGLLTHFNPDIITPVRNNEKGDEVEEFFESRVRPSFAMNLKQSIEQARIKARFVQSIKQERQPLQYLLKQLACKG
;
A
#
# COMPACT_ATOMS: atom_id res chain seq x y z
N MET A 1 41.77 2.86 1.92
CA MET A 1 41.63 3.89 0.86
C MET A 1 42.77 4.91 0.93
N GLU A 2 43.21 5.46 -0.22
CA GLU A 2 44.17 6.58 -0.28
C GLU A 2 43.53 7.94 0.02
N TRP A 3 42.32 8.16 -0.47
CA TRP A 3 41.55 9.38 -0.25
C TRP A 3 40.05 9.07 -0.14
N TRP A 4 39.25 10.06 0.26
CA TRP A 4 37.80 9.94 0.43
C TRP A 4 37.07 9.57 -0.87
N THR A 5 37.65 9.85 -2.04
CA THR A 5 37.14 9.38 -3.34
C THR A 5 36.95 7.86 -3.40
N HIS A 6 37.76 7.12 -2.64
CA HIS A 6 37.71 5.66 -2.58
C HIS A 6 37.07 5.14 -1.27
N LEU A 7 36.21 5.95 -0.62
CA LEU A 7 35.55 5.62 0.65
C LEU A 7 34.80 4.27 0.60
N TRP A 8 34.18 3.98 -0.52
CA TRP A 8 33.42 2.75 -0.74
C TRP A 8 34.27 1.46 -0.59
N LEU A 9 35.60 1.53 -0.80
CA LEU A 9 36.50 0.39 -0.55
C LEU A 9 36.49 -0.05 0.91
N ASN A 10 36.18 0.87 1.82
CA ASN A 10 35.96 0.56 3.23
C ASN A 10 34.49 0.21 3.45
N GLU A 11 33.58 1.14 3.16
CA GLU A 11 32.18 1.07 3.60
C GLU A 11 31.36 0.01 2.86
N GLY A 12 31.56 -0.15 1.54
CA GLY A 12 30.90 -1.18 0.74
C GLY A 12 31.35 -2.58 1.14
N PHE A 13 32.64 -2.78 1.37
CA PHE A 13 33.18 -4.06 1.83
C PHE A 13 32.76 -4.39 3.27
N ALA A 14 32.79 -3.40 4.18
CA ALA A 14 32.34 -3.59 5.55
C ALA A 14 30.86 -3.97 5.60
N THR A 15 30.02 -3.30 4.80
CA THR A 15 28.60 -3.62 4.68
C THR A 15 28.41 -5.04 4.16
N TRP A 16 28.99 -5.40 3.01
CA TRP A 16 28.87 -6.74 2.43
C TRP A 16 29.37 -7.86 3.37
N ILE A 17 30.57 -7.71 3.94
CA ILE A 17 31.16 -8.75 4.79
C ILE A 17 30.42 -8.91 6.10
N SER A 18 29.79 -7.85 6.64
CA SER A 18 29.00 -7.93 7.86
C SER A 18 27.78 -8.86 7.70
N TYR A 19 27.08 -8.78 6.57
CA TYR A 19 25.95 -9.67 6.26
C TYR A 19 26.42 -11.10 6.04
N MET A 20 27.48 -11.29 5.25
CA MET A 20 28.04 -12.62 4.98
C MET A 20 28.53 -13.31 6.26
N ALA A 21 29.31 -12.61 7.09
CA ALA A 21 29.83 -13.17 8.33
C ALA A 21 28.72 -13.47 9.35
N THR A 22 27.71 -12.59 9.45
CA THR A 22 26.57 -12.79 10.34
C THR A 22 25.73 -13.99 9.90
N ASP A 23 25.52 -14.18 8.59
CA ASP A 23 24.76 -15.34 8.08
C ASP A 23 25.49 -16.67 8.36
N ILE A 24 26.82 -16.68 8.26
CA ILE A 24 27.63 -17.86 8.60
C ILE A 24 27.60 -18.15 10.11
N MET A 25 27.65 -17.11 10.95
CA MET A 25 27.69 -17.27 12.41
C MET A 25 26.31 -17.54 13.03
N PHE A 26 25.25 -16.98 12.44
CA PHE A 26 23.87 -17.02 12.93
C PHE A 26 22.88 -17.32 11.77
N PRO A 27 22.98 -18.51 11.13
CA PRO A 27 22.19 -18.86 9.96
C PRO A 27 20.67 -18.84 10.23
N GLU A 28 20.26 -19.04 11.47
CA GLU A 28 18.86 -18.98 11.90
C GLU A 28 18.24 -17.58 11.79
N TRP A 29 19.04 -16.52 11.69
CA TRP A 29 18.55 -15.16 11.47
C TRP A 29 18.23 -14.88 9.99
N LYS A 30 18.71 -15.71 9.07
CA LYS A 30 18.57 -15.55 7.61
C LYS A 30 18.90 -14.13 7.16
N ILE A 31 20.00 -13.56 7.66
CA ILE A 31 20.35 -12.17 7.39
C ILE A 31 20.72 -11.96 5.92
N TRP A 32 21.20 -13.00 5.23
CA TRP A 32 21.55 -12.89 3.81
C TRP A 32 20.36 -12.58 2.91
N THR A 33 19.16 -13.08 3.20
CA THR A 33 17.96 -12.69 2.45
C THR A 33 17.54 -11.25 2.75
N GLN A 34 17.85 -10.74 3.94
CA GLN A 34 17.61 -9.35 4.33
C GLN A 34 18.56 -8.37 3.61
N PHE A 35 19.71 -8.83 3.11
CA PHE A 35 20.62 -8.02 2.30
C PHE A 35 19.95 -7.44 1.02
N LEU A 36 18.85 -8.04 0.56
CA LEU A 36 18.04 -7.48 -0.54
C LEU A 36 17.46 -6.09 -0.22
N GLN A 37 17.25 -5.76 1.05
CA GLN A 37 16.82 -4.42 1.47
C GLN A 37 17.96 -3.39 1.29
N GLU A 38 19.22 -3.80 1.48
CA GLU A 38 20.37 -2.96 1.19
C GLU A 38 20.47 -2.69 -0.31
N ILE A 39 20.43 -3.74 -1.13
CA ILE A 39 20.40 -3.60 -2.61
C ILE A 39 19.28 -2.66 -3.04
N ASN A 40 18.07 -2.83 -2.51
CA ASN A 40 16.93 -1.97 -2.83
C ASN A 40 17.16 -0.51 -2.42
N GLY A 41 17.74 -0.26 -1.25
CA GLY A 41 18.09 1.08 -0.80
C GLY A 41 19.07 1.78 -1.77
N GLY A 42 20.08 1.06 -2.26
CA GLY A 42 21.00 1.54 -3.29
C GLY A 42 20.29 1.80 -4.62
N LEU A 43 19.51 0.84 -5.12
CA LEU A 43 18.75 0.98 -6.37
C LEU A 43 17.75 2.15 -6.33
N ARG A 44 17.14 2.44 -5.18
CA ARG A 44 16.18 3.55 -5.04
C ARG A 44 16.85 4.91 -5.13
N LEU A 45 17.97 5.10 -4.42
CA LEU A 45 18.70 6.37 -4.44
C LEU A 45 19.35 6.59 -5.82
N ASP A 46 19.93 5.55 -6.40
CA ASP A 46 20.72 5.67 -7.62
C ASP A 46 19.87 5.81 -8.90
N ALA A 47 18.56 5.56 -8.81
CA ALA A 47 17.62 5.82 -9.90
C ALA A 47 17.17 7.29 -9.98
N GLN A 48 17.70 8.17 -9.11
CA GLN A 48 17.46 9.61 -9.18
C GLN A 48 18.46 10.28 -10.12
N GLU A 49 18.01 11.30 -10.83
CA GLU A 49 18.87 12.16 -11.65
C GLU A 49 19.93 12.88 -10.80
N LYS A 50 19.60 13.17 -9.54
CA LYS A 50 20.51 13.76 -8.55
C LYS A 50 21.35 12.74 -7.76
N SER A 51 21.56 11.54 -8.29
CA SER A 51 22.57 10.59 -7.79
C SER A 51 24.01 10.98 -8.18
N HIS A 52 25.01 10.25 -7.67
CA HIS A 52 26.43 10.36 -7.99
C HIS A 52 27.09 8.97 -8.23
N PRO A 53 28.25 8.90 -8.89
CA PRO A 53 29.02 7.67 -9.01
C PRO A 53 29.50 7.16 -7.64
N ILE A 54 29.83 5.87 -7.55
CA ILE A 54 30.45 5.31 -6.32
C ILE A 54 31.77 6.02 -6.02
N GLU A 55 32.56 6.27 -7.06
CA GLU A 55 33.77 7.08 -6.99
C GLU A 55 33.43 8.55 -7.18
N MET A 56 33.12 9.22 -6.07
CA MET A 56 32.85 10.65 -6.05
C MET A 56 34.13 11.42 -5.71
N GLU A 57 34.54 12.35 -6.58
CA GLU A 57 35.70 13.18 -6.31
C GLU A 57 35.39 14.17 -5.18
N ILE A 58 36.14 14.10 -4.08
CA ILE A 58 35.93 14.92 -2.89
C ILE A 58 37.11 15.86 -2.71
N GLN A 59 36.86 17.17 -2.78
CA GLN A 59 37.90 18.19 -2.70
C GLN A 59 37.95 18.84 -1.32
N HIS A 60 36.82 18.93 -0.63
CA HIS A 60 36.69 19.68 0.63
C HIS A 60 36.12 18.83 1.75
N GLY A 61 36.59 19.07 2.99
CA GLY A 61 36.21 18.24 4.14
C GLY A 61 34.72 18.21 4.48
N HIS A 62 33.95 19.23 4.08
CA HIS A 62 32.49 19.25 4.31
C HIS A 62 31.69 18.44 3.29
N GLU A 63 32.28 18.11 2.13
CA GLU A 63 31.68 17.24 1.11
C GLU A 63 31.78 15.76 1.50
N VAL A 64 32.65 15.44 2.48
CA VAL A 64 32.83 14.08 2.99
C VAL A 64 31.53 13.56 3.60
N ASP A 65 30.78 14.40 4.31
CA ASP A 65 29.49 14.00 4.91
C ASP A 65 28.46 13.61 3.84
N GLU A 66 28.53 14.20 2.63
CA GLU A 66 27.67 13.83 1.49
C GLU A 66 28.06 12.48 0.87
N ALA A 67 29.31 12.04 1.04
CA ALA A 67 29.80 10.75 0.56
C ALA A 67 29.41 9.58 1.47
N PHE A 68 28.98 9.86 2.71
CA PHE A 68 28.46 8.89 3.66
C PHE A 68 26.97 8.63 3.41
N ASP A 69 26.65 8.03 2.27
CA ASP A 69 25.29 7.85 1.79
C ASP A 69 24.98 6.41 1.35
N ALA A 70 23.78 6.17 0.80
CA ALA A 70 23.42 4.83 0.35
C ALA A 70 24.22 4.35 -0.87
N ILE A 71 24.86 5.24 -1.65
CA ILE A 71 25.69 4.84 -2.78
C ILE A 71 27.00 4.20 -2.28
N GLY A 72 27.73 4.86 -1.38
CA GLY A 72 28.99 4.34 -0.84
C GLY A 72 28.86 3.00 -0.10
N TYR A 73 27.76 2.83 0.64
CA TYR A 73 27.49 1.64 1.44
C TYR A 73 26.71 0.58 0.66
N LYS A 74 25.49 0.92 0.20
CA LYS A 74 24.53 -0.04 -0.31
C LYS A 74 24.79 -0.42 -1.77
N LYS A 75 24.99 0.57 -2.65
CA LYS A 75 25.41 0.28 -4.04
C LYS A 75 26.80 -0.37 -4.05
N GLY A 76 27.74 0.17 -3.28
CA GLY A 76 29.09 -0.42 -3.13
C GLY A 76 29.06 -1.90 -2.76
N SER A 77 28.34 -2.27 -1.69
CA SER A 77 28.20 -3.68 -1.27
C SER A 77 27.45 -4.56 -2.28
N ALA A 78 26.42 -4.04 -2.94
CA ALA A 78 25.69 -4.77 -3.97
C ALA A 78 26.56 -5.07 -5.21
N VAL A 79 27.36 -4.09 -5.65
CA VAL A 79 28.30 -4.24 -6.78
C VAL A 79 29.42 -5.24 -6.44
N ILE A 80 29.87 -5.27 -5.18
CA ILE A 80 30.81 -6.30 -4.68
C ILE A 80 30.18 -7.69 -4.77
N ARG A 81 28.95 -7.86 -4.28
CA ARG A 81 28.22 -9.14 -4.37
C ARG A 81 28.03 -9.58 -5.82
N MET A 82 27.62 -8.69 -6.70
CA MET A 82 27.47 -8.99 -8.14
C MET A 82 28.78 -9.49 -8.76
N LEU A 83 29.90 -8.84 -8.43
CA LEU A 83 31.21 -9.25 -8.92
C LEU A 83 31.66 -10.60 -8.35
N GLN A 84 31.42 -10.83 -7.05
CA GLN A 84 31.68 -12.11 -6.40
C GLN A 84 30.91 -13.25 -7.10
N GLU A 85 29.62 -13.04 -7.37
CA GLU A 85 28.75 -14.04 -8.02
C GLU A 85 29.18 -14.32 -9.46
N TYR A 86 29.69 -13.30 -10.17
CA TYR A 86 30.23 -13.46 -11.51
C TYR A 86 31.57 -14.22 -11.54
N ILE A 87 32.48 -13.91 -10.60
CA ILE A 87 33.82 -14.52 -10.54
C ILE A 87 33.80 -15.91 -9.89
N GLY A 88 32.88 -16.13 -8.94
CA GLY A 88 32.84 -17.30 -8.06
C GLY A 88 33.60 -17.09 -6.75
N ASP A 89 33.02 -17.62 -5.66
CA ASP A 89 33.45 -17.39 -4.27
C ASP A 89 34.93 -17.68 -4.02
N GLU A 90 35.42 -18.84 -4.45
CA GLU A 90 36.79 -19.27 -4.17
C GLU A 90 37.84 -18.34 -4.80
N ILE A 91 37.61 -17.96 -6.06
CA ILE A 91 38.52 -17.08 -6.81
C ILE A 91 38.42 -15.65 -6.25
N PHE A 92 37.21 -15.19 -5.93
CA PHE A 92 37.00 -13.88 -5.31
C PHE A 92 37.72 -13.78 -3.95
N GLN A 93 37.52 -14.75 -3.06
CA GLN A 93 38.18 -14.81 -1.75
C GLN A 93 39.72 -14.84 -1.89
N LYS A 94 40.24 -15.66 -2.81
CA LYS A 94 41.68 -15.72 -3.10
C LYS A 94 42.19 -14.35 -3.55
N SER A 95 41.47 -13.68 -4.44
CA SER A 95 41.83 -12.35 -4.96
C SER A 95 41.89 -11.30 -3.84
N LEU A 96 40.89 -11.26 -2.96
CA LEU A 96 40.88 -10.37 -1.80
C LEU A 96 42.04 -10.65 -0.83
N SER A 97 42.38 -11.93 -0.61
CA SER A 97 43.54 -12.31 0.21
C SER A 97 44.86 -11.77 -0.35
N PHE A 98 45.04 -11.84 -1.68
CA PHE A 98 46.20 -11.22 -2.35
C PHE A 98 46.20 -9.70 -2.22
N TYR A 99 45.05 -9.05 -2.43
CA TYR A 99 44.90 -7.60 -2.31
C TYR A 99 45.26 -7.12 -0.89
N ILE A 100 44.66 -7.72 0.15
CA ILE A 100 44.91 -7.37 1.55
C ILE A 100 46.39 -7.55 1.91
N ARG A 101 47.04 -8.63 1.46
CA ARG A 101 48.48 -8.85 1.72
C ARG A 101 49.36 -7.85 0.99
N ARG A 102 49.02 -7.49 -0.24
CA ARG A 102 49.80 -6.57 -1.08
C ARG A 102 49.78 -5.14 -0.56
N TYR A 103 48.63 -4.68 -0.06
CA TYR A 103 48.44 -3.33 0.47
C TYR A 103 48.40 -3.27 2.00
N ALA A 104 48.87 -4.33 2.69
CA ALA A 104 48.91 -4.39 4.14
C ALA A 104 49.68 -3.21 4.72
N TRP A 105 49.08 -2.54 5.71
CA TRP A 105 49.66 -1.36 6.39
C TRP A 105 49.95 -0.16 5.46
N SER A 106 49.28 -0.09 4.31
CA SER A 106 49.38 0.98 3.32
C SER A 106 47.98 1.45 2.88
N ASN A 107 47.95 2.33 1.88
CA ASN A 107 46.74 2.81 1.22
C ASN A 107 46.57 2.19 -0.17
N ALA A 108 45.35 2.23 -0.70
CA ALA A 108 44.99 1.69 -2.01
C ALA A 108 43.88 2.53 -2.67
N ARG A 109 43.88 2.53 -4.01
CA ARG A 109 42.85 3.10 -4.89
C ARG A 109 41.92 2.02 -5.42
N THR A 110 40.81 2.43 -6.05
CA THR A 110 39.90 1.48 -6.71
C THR A 110 40.62 0.67 -7.80
N GLU A 111 41.49 1.31 -8.57
CA GLU A 111 42.27 0.66 -9.64
C GLU A 111 43.22 -0.42 -9.12
N ASP A 112 43.73 -0.26 -7.90
CA ASP A 112 44.58 -1.25 -7.24
C ASP A 112 43.82 -2.56 -7.01
N LEU A 113 42.59 -2.47 -6.50
CA LEU A 113 41.71 -3.62 -6.28
C LEU A 113 41.45 -4.35 -7.60
N TRP A 114 41.02 -3.62 -8.64
CA TRP A 114 40.72 -4.20 -9.96
C TRP A 114 41.93 -4.85 -10.61
N SER A 115 43.11 -4.24 -10.45
CA SER A 115 44.37 -4.81 -10.95
C SER A 115 44.70 -6.15 -10.29
N VAL A 116 44.54 -6.26 -8.96
CA VAL A 116 44.76 -7.54 -8.26
C VAL A 116 43.74 -8.60 -8.67
N LEU A 117 42.46 -8.23 -8.75
CA LEU A 117 41.43 -9.18 -9.18
C LEU A 117 41.68 -9.66 -10.61
N SER A 118 42.04 -8.77 -11.53
CA SER A 118 42.37 -9.15 -12.91
C SER A 118 43.60 -10.07 -13.00
N GLU A 119 44.63 -9.84 -12.18
CA GLU A 119 45.82 -10.70 -12.11
C GLU A 119 45.47 -12.12 -11.66
N VAL A 120 44.56 -12.26 -10.68
CA VAL A 120 44.22 -13.56 -10.09
C VAL A 120 43.19 -14.33 -10.93
N THR A 121 42.21 -13.64 -11.52
CA THR A 121 41.13 -14.25 -12.30
C THR A 121 41.51 -14.49 -13.75
N GLY A 122 42.44 -13.71 -14.30
CA GLY A 122 42.73 -13.67 -15.74
C GLY A 122 41.66 -12.99 -16.58
N ILE A 123 40.64 -12.40 -15.95
CA ILE A 123 39.56 -11.63 -16.59
C ILE A 123 39.90 -10.14 -16.48
N GLN A 124 39.54 -9.34 -17.47
CA GLN A 124 39.72 -7.89 -17.43
C GLN A 124 38.66 -7.22 -16.54
N VAL A 125 38.78 -7.38 -15.22
CA VAL A 125 37.81 -6.86 -14.24
C VAL A 125 37.69 -5.34 -14.31
N ASN A 126 38.78 -4.65 -14.64
CA ASN A 126 38.83 -3.19 -14.70
C ASN A 126 37.81 -2.60 -15.68
N SER A 127 37.71 -3.14 -16.90
CA SER A 127 36.81 -2.60 -17.92
C SER A 127 35.34 -2.76 -17.52
N MET A 128 35.00 -3.89 -16.91
CA MET A 128 33.67 -4.16 -16.38
C MET A 128 33.36 -3.24 -15.20
N MET A 129 34.21 -3.20 -14.18
CA MET A 129 33.91 -2.56 -12.91
C MET A 129 34.04 -1.04 -12.94
N ASP A 130 34.87 -0.48 -13.83
CA ASP A 130 34.88 0.97 -14.08
C ASP A 130 33.50 1.47 -14.53
N SER A 131 32.75 0.67 -15.30
CA SER A 131 31.37 1.01 -15.68
C SER A 131 30.40 1.02 -14.48
N TRP A 132 30.74 0.36 -13.37
CA TRP A 132 29.89 0.34 -12.18
C TRP A 132 30.28 1.38 -11.13
N THR A 133 31.57 1.74 -11.06
CA THR A 133 32.07 2.65 -10.02
C THR A 133 32.19 4.10 -10.47
N LYS A 134 32.52 4.36 -11.75
CA LYS A 134 32.83 5.71 -12.26
C LYS A 134 31.65 6.47 -12.86
N GLN A 135 30.51 5.82 -13.03
CA GLN A 135 29.26 6.46 -13.46
C GLN A 135 28.13 6.22 -12.45
N LYS A 136 27.19 7.18 -12.42
CA LYS A 136 25.97 7.11 -11.60
C LYS A 136 24.89 6.29 -12.29
N GLY A 137 23.95 5.77 -11.50
CA GLY A 137 22.86 4.95 -12.00
C GLY A 137 23.24 3.50 -12.26
N TYR A 138 22.26 2.78 -12.82
CA TYR A 138 22.34 1.37 -13.18
C TYR A 138 21.36 1.07 -14.33
N PRO A 139 21.48 -0.08 -15.00
CA PRO A 139 20.60 -0.41 -16.11
C PRO A 139 19.30 -1.08 -15.66
N VAL A 140 18.23 -0.84 -16.44
CA VAL A 140 17.12 -1.77 -16.57
C VAL A 140 17.34 -2.62 -17.82
N ILE A 141 17.15 -3.93 -17.68
CA ILE A 141 17.28 -4.92 -18.75
C ILE A 141 15.89 -5.31 -19.22
N SER A 142 15.53 -4.87 -20.41
CA SER A 142 14.30 -5.28 -21.10
C SER A 142 14.52 -6.65 -21.75
N VAL A 143 13.64 -7.61 -21.44
CA VAL A 143 13.73 -8.99 -21.92
C VAL A 143 12.45 -9.36 -22.63
N LYS A 144 12.57 -9.68 -23.92
CA LYS A 144 11.46 -10.16 -24.75
C LYS A 144 11.79 -11.53 -25.33
N SER A 145 10.75 -12.31 -25.62
CA SER A 145 10.88 -13.61 -26.26
C SER A 145 10.22 -13.55 -27.62
N LYS A 146 10.92 -13.99 -28.67
CA LYS A 146 10.39 -14.13 -30.02
C LYS A 146 10.99 -15.37 -30.67
N ASP A 147 10.15 -16.33 -31.06
CA ASP A 147 10.57 -17.54 -31.78
C ASP A 147 11.78 -18.27 -31.12
N HIS A 148 11.72 -18.46 -29.79
CA HIS A 148 12.78 -19.05 -28.95
C HIS A 148 14.07 -18.23 -28.80
N ILE A 149 14.12 -17.02 -29.35
CA ILE A 149 15.20 -16.06 -29.15
C ILE A 149 14.80 -15.10 -28.02
N LEU A 150 15.69 -14.95 -27.04
CA LEU A 150 15.56 -13.91 -26.02
C LEU A 150 16.32 -12.67 -26.47
N GLU A 151 15.59 -11.56 -26.60
CA GLU A 151 16.13 -10.25 -26.92
C GLU A 151 16.38 -9.50 -25.60
N PHE A 152 17.63 -9.14 -25.34
CA PHE A 152 18.05 -8.33 -24.21
C PHE A 152 18.39 -6.93 -24.69
N GLU A 153 17.85 -5.91 -24.02
CA GLU A 153 18.19 -4.51 -24.26
C GLU A 153 18.40 -3.80 -22.93
N GLN A 154 19.54 -3.12 -22.78
CA GLN A 154 19.84 -2.30 -21.61
C GLN A 154 19.57 -0.81 -21.87
N SER A 155 19.09 -0.12 -20.85
CA SER A 155 19.03 1.34 -20.79
C SER A 155 19.22 1.80 -19.35
N GLN A 156 19.73 3.01 -19.13
CA GLN A 156 19.81 3.57 -17.79
C GLN A 156 18.42 3.73 -17.18
N PHE A 157 18.22 3.17 -15.99
CA PHE A 157 16.95 3.27 -15.27
C PHE A 157 16.90 4.55 -14.43
N LEU A 158 15.84 5.34 -14.61
CA LEU A 158 15.54 6.50 -13.79
C LEU A 158 14.08 6.45 -13.33
N LEU A 159 13.82 6.82 -12.07
CA LEU A 159 12.46 6.91 -11.54
C LEU A 159 11.66 8.05 -12.18
N SER A 160 12.34 9.02 -12.81
CA SER A 160 11.69 10.01 -13.65
C SER A 160 11.12 9.42 -14.94
N GLY A 161 11.41 8.16 -15.31
CA GLY A 161 10.95 7.55 -16.55
C GLY A 161 11.65 8.09 -17.80
N PHE A 162 12.65 8.96 -17.64
CA PHE A 162 13.57 9.32 -18.72
C PHE A 162 14.63 8.22 -18.88
N HIS A 163 15.09 8.02 -20.11
CA HIS A 163 16.22 7.13 -20.36
C HIS A 163 17.50 7.96 -20.43
N GLY A 164 18.48 7.63 -19.60
CA GLY A 164 19.82 8.18 -19.70
C GLY A 164 20.69 7.43 -20.70
N ASP A 165 21.84 8.02 -21.04
CA ASP A 165 22.81 7.46 -21.99
C ASP A 165 23.82 6.49 -21.34
N GLY A 166 23.64 6.16 -20.06
CA GLY A 166 24.52 5.21 -19.36
C GLY A 166 24.49 3.81 -19.97
N GLN A 167 25.66 3.17 -20.02
CA GLN A 167 25.83 1.79 -20.48
C GLN A 167 26.80 1.05 -19.57
N TRP A 168 26.47 -0.19 -19.23
CA TRP A 168 27.24 -1.03 -18.33
C TRP A 168 27.64 -2.33 -19.01
N ILE A 169 28.73 -2.93 -18.54
CA ILE A 169 29.02 -4.35 -18.82
C ILE A 169 28.34 -5.16 -17.74
N VAL A 170 27.23 -5.82 -18.10
CA VAL A 170 26.33 -6.45 -17.12
C VAL A 170 26.52 -7.96 -17.10
N PRO A 171 26.84 -8.58 -15.94
CA PRO A 171 26.87 -10.03 -15.81
C PRO A 171 25.44 -10.56 -15.69
N ILE A 172 24.87 -10.97 -16.82
CA ILE A 172 23.51 -11.51 -16.86
C ILE A 172 23.53 -12.96 -16.40
N THR A 173 22.68 -13.28 -15.42
CA THR A 173 22.33 -14.65 -15.04
C THR A 173 20.86 -14.91 -15.34
N LEU A 174 20.53 -16.11 -15.83
CA LEU A 174 19.13 -16.50 -16.05
C LEU A 174 18.89 -18.01 -15.95
N CYS A 175 17.69 -18.39 -15.53
CA CYS A 175 17.26 -19.78 -15.48
C CYS A 175 15.92 -20.00 -16.19
N PHE A 176 15.69 -21.25 -16.63
CA PHE A 176 14.57 -21.65 -17.49
C PHE A 176 13.81 -22.80 -16.85
N GLY A 177 12.62 -22.53 -16.30
CA GLY A 177 11.70 -23.50 -15.68
C GLY A 177 12.22 -24.17 -14.41
N SER A 178 13.54 -24.23 -14.21
CA SER A 178 14.24 -24.77 -13.04
C SER A 178 15.55 -24.02 -12.81
N TYR A 179 15.95 -23.93 -11.54
CA TYR A 179 17.26 -23.42 -11.11
C TYR A 179 18.43 -24.37 -11.44
N ASP A 180 18.18 -25.55 -11.99
CA ASP A 180 19.23 -26.43 -12.51
C ASP A 180 19.65 -26.05 -13.94
N ARG A 181 18.81 -25.28 -14.66
CA ARG A 181 19.03 -24.85 -16.04
C ARG A 181 19.47 -23.39 -16.08
N ILE A 182 20.68 -23.12 -15.58
CA ILE A 182 21.26 -21.77 -15.51
C ILE A 182 22.12 -21.47 -16.73
N LYS A 183 21.99 -20.26 -17.26
CA LYS A 183 22.89 -19.67 -18.25
C LYS A 183 23.39 -18.32 -17.74
N SER A 184 24.65 -18.00 -18.04
CA SER A 184 25.24 -16.69 -17.73
C SER A 184 26.06 -16.18 -18.91
N PHE A 185 26.10 -14.87 -19.08
CA PHE A 185 26.91 -14.19 -20.10
C PHE A 185 27.10 -12.70 -19.74
N LEU A 186 28.06 -12.04 -20.39
CA LEU A 186 28.24 -10.60 -20.27
C LEU A 186 27.45 -9.88 -21.37
N LEU A 187 26.54 -9.00 -20.97
CA LEU A 187 25.91 -8.05 -21.88
C LEU A 187 26.81 -6.82 -21.97
N GLU A 188 27.65 -6.77 -23.02
CA GLU A 188 28.63 -5.69 -23.22
C GLU A 188 28.06 -4.54 -24.05
N SER A 189 27.16 -4.88 -24.98
CA SER A 189 26.54 -3.93 -25.88
C SER A 189 25.16 -3.48 -25.40
N LYS A 190 24.56 -2.50 -26.09
CA LYS A 190 23.22 -2.00 -25.75
C LYS A 190 22.14 -3.08 -25.88
N SER A 191 22.31 -4.02 -26.82
CA SER A 191 21.33 -5.07 -27.07
C SER A 191 21.99 -6.33 -27.60
N GLU A 192 21.59 -7.49 -27.10
CA GLU A 192 22.08 -8.79 -27.55
C GLU A 192 20.94 -9.81 -27.65
N ASN A 193 21.08 -10.73 -28.59
CA ASN A 193 20.14 -11.82 -28.76
C ASN A 193 20.76 -13.13 -28.27
N LEU A 194 20.01 -13.84 -27.44
CA LEU A 194 20.38 -15.14 -26.93
C LEU A 194 19.49 -16.20 -27.54
N ASP A 195 20.07 -17.12 -28.29
CA ASP A 195 19.37 -18.32 -28.71
C ASP A 195 19.12 -19.19 -27.46
N ALA A 196 17.84 -19.36 -27.13
CA ALA A 196 17.38 -20.19 -26.03
C ALA A 196 16.75 -21.50 -26.52
N SER A 197 16.89 -21.86 -27.80
CA SER A 197 16.33 -23.10 -28.38
C SER A 197 16.76 -24.36 -27.62
N GLU A 198 18.00 -24.42 -27.14
CA GLU A 198 18.54 -25.52 -26.33
C GLU A 198 17.94 -25.61 -24.92
N LEU A 199 17.28 -24.55 -24.47
CA LEU A 199 16.71 -24.41 -23.12
C LEU A 199 15.20 -24.66 -23.13
N PHE A 200 14.58 -24.66 -24.32
CA PHE A 200 13.23 -25.16 -24.53
C PHE A 200 13.25 -26.69 -24.61
N PRO A 201 12.26 -27.39 -24.04
CA PRO A 201 12.22 -28.85 -24.02
C PRO A 201 12.12 -29.43 -25.44
N THR A 202 12.89 -30.48 -25.71
CA THR A 202 12.74 -31.28 -26.93
C THR A 202 11.43 -32.06 -26.92
N SER A 203 10.87 -32.30 -28.11
CA SER A 203 9.55 -32.90 -28.36
C SER A 203 9.27 -34.29 -27.74
N ASP A 204 10.27 -34.93 -27.14
CA ASP A 204 10.19 -36.27 -26.56
C ASP A 204 9.80 -36.28 -25.07
N GLU A 205 9.73 -35.11 -24.41
CA GLU A 205 9.25 -34.94 -23.02
C GLU A 205 7.80 -34.41 -22.95
N LYS A 206 6.94 -34.81 -23.89
CA LYS A 206 5.53 -34.38 -23.94
C LYS A 206 4.65 -35.13 -22.93
N ASN A 207 4.74 -34.76 -21.66
CA ASN A 207 3.59 -34.82 -20.77
C ASN A 207 2.95 -33.43 -20.77
N GLU A 208 1.90 -33.26 -21.58
CA GLU A 208 1.20 -31.99 -21.79
C GLU A 208 0.62 -31.39 -20.49
N ASP A 209 0.39 -32.21 -19.46
CA ASP A 209 -0.12 -31.78 -18.15
C ASP A 209 0.96 -31.16 -17.23
N GLU A 210 2.26 -31.39 -17.48
CA GLU A 210 3.37 -30.80 -16.71
C GLU A 210 4.05 -29.65 -17.46
N TYR A 211 4.11 -29.70 -18.80
CA TYR A 211 4.90 -28.77 -19.61
C TYR A 211 4.14 -27.54 -20.11
N GLY A 212 2.81 -27.59 -20.22
CA GLY A 212 1.99 -26.41 -20.52
C GLY A 212 2.03 -25.33 -19.43
N GLU A 213 2.54 -25.67 -18.24
CA GLU A 213 2.41 -24.86 -17.03
C GLU A 213 3.74 -24.29 -16.46
N ALA A 214 4.92 -24.69 -16.97
CA ALA A 214 6.21 -24.43 -16.29
C ALA A 214 7.36 -23.78 -17.11
N SER A 215 7.10 -23.16 -18.27
CA SER A 215 8.17 -22.53 -19.09
C SER A 215 8.47 -21.07 -18.70
N TRP A 216 8.70 -20.80 -17.40
CA TRP A 216 9.05 -19.46 -16.92
C TRP A 216 10.56 -19.19 -17.08
N ILE A 217 10.92 -17.91 -17.21
CA ILE A 217 12.32 -17.46 -17.32
C ILE A 217 12.55 -16.40 -16.25
N LYS A 218 13.54 -16.61 -15.39
CA LYS A 218 13.99 -15.61 -14.41
C LYS A 218 15.38 -15.14 -14.77
N VAL A 219 15.53 -13.85 -15.02
CA VAL A 219 16.79 -13.14 -15.20
C VAL A 219 17.18 -12.47 -13.87
N ASN A 220 18.48 -12.27 -13.63
CA ASN A 220 19.05 -11.80 -12.37
C ASN A 220 18.78 -12.78 -11.22
N ILE A 221 19.22 -14.03 -11.35
CA ILE A 221 18.98 -15.10 -10.37
C ILE A 221 19.46 -14.66 -8.98
N GLY A 222 18.63 -14.86 -7.95
CA GLY A 222 18.98 -14.51 -6.58
C GLY A 222 19.04 -13.00 -6.30
N GLN A 223 18.63 -12.19 -7.29
CA GLN A 223 18.76 -10.73 -7.30
C GLN A 223 20.19 -10.29 -6.93
N SER A 224 21.20 -10.99 -7.45
CA SER A 224 22.61 -10.77 -7.16
C SER A 224 23.22 -9.60 -7.93
N GLY A 225 22.69 -9.30 -9.12
CA GLY A 225 23.10 -8.18 -9.95
C GLY A 225 22.46 -6.86 -9.54
N PHE A 226 23.24 -5.77 -9.59
CA PHE A 226 22.76 -4.41 -9.33
C PHE A 226 22.06 -3.80 -10.56
N TYR A 227 21.02 -4.47 -11.04
CA TYR A 227 20.21 -4.04 -12.18
C TYR A 227 18.78 -4.56 -12.05
N ARG A 228 17.85 -3.94 -12.78
CA ARG A 228 16.43 -4.32 -12.79
C ARG A 228 16.07 -5.06 -14.06
N VAL A 229 15.00 -5.86 -14.03
CA VAL A 229 14.52 -6.57 -15.22
C VAL A 229 13.09 -6.17 -15.56
N LYS A 230 12.88 -5.79 -16.83
CA LYS A 230 11.56 -5.54 -17.41
C LYS A 230 11.22 -6.66 -18.39
N TYR A 231 10.27 -7.51 -18.01
CA TYR A 231 9.81 -8.61 -18.86
C TYR A 231 8.71 -8.15 -19.82
N GLY A 232 8.73 -8.67 -21.05
CA GLY A 232 7.57 -8.60 -21.95
C GLY A 232 6.37 -9.38 -21.41
N ASP A 233 5.16 -9.01 -21.85
CA ASP A 233 3.89 -9.46 -21.28
C ASP A 233 3.72 -10.99 -21.20
N GLU A 234 4.23 -11.73 -22.19
CA GLU A 234 4.18 -13.20 -22.20
C GLU A 234 5.04 -13.82 -21.10
N LEU A 235 6.28 -13.34 -20.95
CA LEU A 235 7.22 -13.82 -19.93
C LEU A 235 6.72 -13.44 -18.54
N ASP A 236 6.18 -12.24 -18.40
CA ASP A 236 5.56 -11.74 -17.18
C ASP A 236 4.37 -12.62 -16.73
N ALA A 237 3.47 -12.97 -17.65
CA ALA A 237 2.35 -13.87 -17.35
C ALA A 237 2.81 -15.26 -16.88
N ARG A 238 3.90 -15.79 -17.45
CA ARG A 238 4.50 -17.06 -17.02
C ARG A 238 5.16 -16.94 -15.65
N LEU A 239 5.84 -15.84 -15.37
CA LEU A 239 6.43 -15.56 -14.05
C LEU A 239 5.35 -15.47 -12.96
N ARG A 240 4.23 -14.79 -13.20
CA ARG A 240 3.11 -14.76 -12.25
C ARG A 240 2.61 -16.16 -11.90
N LYS A 241 2.39 -17.01 -12.90
CA LYS A 241 2.01 -18.42 -12.66
C LYS A 241 3.06 -19.19 -11.87
N ALA A 242 4.34 -18.96 -12.15
CA ALA A 242 5.44 -19.59 -11.41
C ALA A 242 5.48 -19.17 -9.93
N ILE A 243 5.13 -17.91 -9.62
CA ILE A 243 4.98 -17.42 -8.24
C ILE A 243 3.80 -18.14 -7.56
N GLU A 244 2.63 -18.19 -8.20
CA GLU A 244 1.42 -18.83 -7.65
C GLU A 244 1.65 -20.31 -7.30
N LYS A 245 2.41 -21.02 -8.15
CA LYS A 245 2.76 -22.43 -7.97
C LYS A 245 3.93 -22.65 -7.00
N GLY A 246 4.63 -21.59 -6.59
CA GLY A 246 5.75 -21.66 -5.65
C GLY A 246 7.06 -22.18 -6.26
N PHE A 247 7.28 -22.03 -7.57
CA PHE A 247 8.49 -22.50 -8.26
C PHE A 247 9.70 -21.57 -8.10
N LEU A 248 9.49 -20.33 -7.67
CA LEU A 248 10.55 -19.32 -7.54
C LEU A 248 11.09 -19.22 -6.11
N SER A 249 12.39 -18.97 -6.04
CA SER A 249 13.11 -18.72 -4.78
C SER A 249 12.58 -17.48 -4.05
N VAL A 250 12.85 -17.39 -2.75
CA VAL A 250 12.46 -16.22 -1.93
C VAL A 250 13.05 -14.93 -2.49
N THR A 251 14.33 -14.96 -2.85
CA THR A 251 15.07 -13.82 -3.39
C THR A 251 14.53 -13.36 -4.75
N ASP A 252 14.16 -14.30 -5.62
CA ASP A 252 13.64 -13.97 -6.95
C ASP A 252 12.21 -13.43 -6.90
N LYS A 253 11.37 -13.97 -6.01
CA LYS A 253 10.05 -13.40 -5.73
C LYS A 253 10.16 -11.96 -5.25
N TYR A 254 11.01 -11.69 -4.26
CA TYR A 254 11.29 -10.33 -3.79
C TYR A 254 11.74 -9.41 -4.95
N GLY A 255 12.70 -9.87 -5.76
CA GLY A 255 13.24 -9.11 -6.89
C GLY A 255 12.19 -8.75 -7.93
N ILE A 256 11.31 -9.70 -8.30
CA ILE A 256 10.22 -9.47 -9.26
C ILE A 256 9.23 -8.42 -8.74
N LEU A 257 8.86 -8.51 -7.45
CA LEU A 257 7.96 -7.54 -6.83
C LEU A 257 8.60 -6.15 -6.78
N ASP A 258 9.88 -6.07 -6.40
CA ASP A 258 10.60 -4.79 -6.34
C ASP A 258 10.77 -4.15 -7.72
N ASP A 259 11.16 -4.94 -8.73
CA ASP A 259 11.33 -4.45 -10.10
C ASP A 259 10.00 -3.95 -10.68
N ARG A 260 8.90 -4.70 -10.49
CA ARG A 260 7.57 -4.26 -10.93
C ARG A 260 7.14 -2.95 -10.27
N TYR A 261 7.40 -2.81 -8.97
CA TYR A 261 7.08 -1.59 -8.25
C TYR A 261 7.89 -0.40 -8.78
N ALA A 262 9.21 -0.56 -8.94
CA ALA A 262 10.06 0.50 -9.48
C ALA A 262 9.66 0.90 -10.91
N LEU A 263 9.37 -0.07 -11.77
CA LEU A 263 8.87 0.16 -13.14
C LEU A 263 7.51 0.87 -13.15
N CYS A 264 6.65 0.57 -12.18
CA CYS A 264 5.39 1.29 -12.00
C CYS A 264 5.63 2.75 -11.61
N VAL A 265 6.53 3.01 -10.64
CA VAL A 265 6.88 4.38 -10.23
C VAL A 265 7.48 5.19 -11.39
N ALA A 266 8.32 4.56 -12.22
CA ALA A 266 8.88 5.16 -13.43
C ALA A 266 7.85 5.36 -14.56
N CYS A 267 6.58 4.99 -14.35
CA CYS A 267 5.52 4.99 -15.36
C CYS A 267 5.85 4.12 -16.61
N GLU A 268 6.74 3.14 -16.45
CA GLU A 268 7.11 2.19 -17.49
C GLU A 268 6.21 0.95 -17.54
N GLN A 269 5.49 0.70 -16.44
CA GLN A 269 4.41 -0.27 -16.34
C GLN A 269 3.23 0.30 -15.56
N SER A 270 2.04 -0.22 -15.85
CA SER A 270 0.80 0.29 -15.28
C SER A 270 0.60 -0.12 -13.82
N LEU A 271 -0.15 0.68 -13.06
CA LEU A 271 -0.55 0.30 -11.70
C LEU A 271 -1.40 -0.98 -11.73
N SER A 272 -2.23 -1.12 -12.76
CA SER A 272 -3.03 -2.33 -12.99
C SER A 272 -2.16 -3.59 -13.07
N SER A 273 -1.00 -3.50 -13.76
CA SER A 273 -0.04 -4.59 -13.89
C SER A 273 0.63 -4.94 -12.56
N LEU A 274 0.97 -3.94 -11.75
CA LEU A 274 1.51 -4.14 -10.41
C LEU A 274 0.48 -4.82 -9.48
N LEU A 275 -0.79 -4.40 -9.52
CA LEU A 275 -1.83 -5.00 -8.68
C LEU A 275 -2.09 -6.47 -9.04
N LEU A 276 -2.04 -6.83 -10.32
CA LEU A 276 -2.11 -8.23 -10.76
C LEU A 276 -0.94 -9.07 -10.24
N LEU A 277 0.25 -8.49 -10.12
CA LEU A 277 1.40 -9.16 -9.51
C LEU A 277 1.23 -9.28 -7.98
N ILE A 278 0.78 -8.23 -7.29
CA ILE A 278 0.53 -8.27 -5.84
C ILE A 278 -0.48 -9.37 -5.50
N ASP A 279 -1.51 -9.55 -6.34
CA ASP A 279 -2.55 -10.56 -6.14
C ASP A 279 -2.00 -12.00 -6.02
N VAL A 280 -0.93 -12.33 -6.76
CA VAL A 280 -0.35 -13.68 -6.72
C VAL A 280 0.37 -14.02 -5.41
N TYR A 281 0.65 -13.01 -4.57
CA TYR A 281 1.32 -13.16 -3.27
C TYR A 281 0.36 -13.45 -2.10
N ARG A 282 -0.94 -13.66 -2.32
CA ARG A 282 -1.94 -13.92 -1.25
C ARG A 282 -1.58 -15.06 -0.28
N LYS A 283 -0.80 -16.05 -0.74
CA LYS A 283 -0.41 -17.23 0.07
C LYS A 283 1.01 -17.10 0.64
N GLU A 284 1.66 -15.95 0.45
CA GLU A 284 3.04 -15.72 0.87
C GLU A 284 3.17 -15.78 2.40
N SER A 285 4.32 -16.32 2.82
CA SER A 285 4.64 -16.52 4.24
C SER A 285 6.11 -16.24 4.56
N ASP A 286 6.93 -15.89 3.57
CA ASP A 286 8.29 -15.45 3.84
C ASP A 286 8.31 -13.99 4.32
N TYR A 287 9.05 -13.74 5.40
CA TYR A 287 9.15 -12.45 6.05
C TYR A 287 9.60 -11.35 5.09
N ILE A 288 10.66 -11.56 4.30
CA ILE A 288 11.23 -10.47 3.50
C ILE A 288 10.32 -10.07 2.34
N ILE A 289 9.58 -11.05 1.80
CA ILE A 289 8.62 -10.82 0.72
C ILE A 289 7.39 -10.09 1.26
N LEU A 290 6.85 -10.54 2.40
CA LEU A 290 5.69 -9.88 3.01
C LEU A 290 6.02 -8.45 3.47
N SER A 291 7.21 -8.23 4.04
CA SER A 291 7.71 -6.91 4.39
C SER A 291 7.72 -5.99 3.17
N LYS A 292 8.31 -6.45 2.06
CA LYS A 292 8.31 -5.70 0.80
C LYS A 292 6.92 -5.47 0.23
N LEU A 293 6.04 -6.47 0.30
CA LEU A 293 4.67 -6.37 -0.16
C LEU A 293 3.89 -5.31 0.61
N ILE A 294 4.02 -5.29 1.94
CA ILE A 294 3.42 -4.29 2.82
C ILE A 294 3.93 -2.89 2.46
N ASP A 295 5.24 -2.72 2.28
CA ASP A 295 5.84 -1.45 1.85
C ASP A 295 5.25 -0.97 0.51
N VAL A 296 5.15 -1.85 -0.48
CA VAL A 296 4.55 -1.53 -1.78
C VAL A 296 3.07 -1.13 -1.60
N CYS A 297 2.31 -1.86 -0.78
CA CYS A 297 0.91 -1.52 -0.49
C CYS A 297 0.77 -0.13 0.14
N TYR A 298 1.62 0.24 1.11
CA TYR A 298 1.61 1.57 1.70
C TYR A 298 1.89 2.68 0.66
N ASN A 299 2.95 2.52 -0.13
CA ASN A 299 3.34 3.52 -1.12
C ASN A 299 2.29 3.66 -2.24
N VAL A 300 1.69 2.55 -2.70
CA VAL A 300 0.64 2.58 -3.71
C VAL A 300 -0.62 3.25 -3.15
N LEU A 301 -0.99 2.96 -1.90
CA LEU A 301 -2.14 3.59 -1.26
C LEU A 301 -1.95 5.11 -1.12
N GLU A 302 -0.74 5.54 -0.75
CA GLU A 302 -0.37 6.95 -0.64
C GLU A 302 -0.65 7.69 -1.95
N VAL A 303 -0.11 7.18 -3.07
CA VAL A 303 -0.24 7.83 -4.37
C VAL A 303 -1.66 7.72 -4.94
N LEU A 304 -2.32 6.55 -4.79
CA LEU A 304 -3.68 6.36 -5.27
C LEU A 304 -4.65 7.34 -4.62
N ARG A 305 -4.48 7.61 -3.32
CA ARG A 305 -5.39 8.49 -2.58
C ARG A 305 -5.37 9.92 -3.14
N ASP A 306 -4.23 10.40 -3.60
CA ASP A 306 -4.12 11.72 -4.25
C ASP A 306 -4.57 11.68 -5.73
N ALA A 307 -4.42 10.53 -6.39
CA ALA A 307 -4.81 10.34 -7.78
C ALA A 307 -6.33 10.14 -7.99
N ILE A 308 -6.92 9.16 -7.30
CA ILE A 308 -8.32 8.75 -7.42
C ILE A 308 -8.86 8.40 -6.01
N PRO A 309 -9.18 9.43 -5.19
CA PRO A 309 -9.57 9.24 -3.78
C PRO A 309 -10.72 8.25 -3.57
N GLU A 310 -11.67 8.17 -4.51
CA GLU A 310 -12.86 7.30 -4.38
C GLU A 310 -12.53 5.81 -4.42
N LEU A 311 -11.37 5.42 -4.95
CA LEU A 311 -10.92 4.02 -5.02
C LEU A 311 -10.08 3.60 -3.81
N THR A 312 -9.71 4.53 -2.93
CA THR A 312 -8.83 4.28 -1.77
C THR A 312 -9.36 3.14 -0.88
N ASN A 313 -10.64 3.17 -0.52
CA ASN A 313 -11.23 2.14 0.34
C ASN A 313 -11.31 0.78 -0.36
N ALA A 314 -11.56 0.77 -1.67
CA ALA A 314 -11.57 -0.46 -2.46
C ALA A 314 -10.18 -1.11 -2.52
N LEU A 315 -9.13 -0.29 -2.64
CA LEU A 315 -7.76 -0.78 -2.62
C LEU A 315 -7.37 -1.30 -1.22
N LYS A 316 -7.73 -0.59 -0.14
CA LYS A 316 -7.51 -1.05 1.24
C LYS A 316 -8.10 -2.44 1.48
N GLU A 317 -9.34 -2.68 1.05
CA GLU A 317 -9.98 -4.00 1.18
C GLU A 317 -9.18 -5.11 0.47
N ILE A 318 -8.64 -4.84 -0.71
CA ILE A 318 -7.79 -5.80 -1.43
C ILE A 318 -6.50 -6.09 -0.66
N PHE A 319 -5.82 -5.06 -0.16
CA PHE A 319 -4.60 -5.22 0.64
C PHE A 319 -4.87 -5.97 1.96
N ILE A 320 -6.00 -5.68 2.62
CA ILE A 320 -6.46 -6.47 3.77
C ILE A 320 -6.59 -7.94 3.36
N ASN A 321 -7.34 -8.23 2.29
CA ASN A 321 -7.60 -9.61 1.84
C ASN A 321 -6.32 -10.37 1.48
N ILE A 322 -5.30 -9.68 0.96
CA ILE A 322 -3.98 -10.27 0.69
C ILE A 322 -3.28 -10.68 1.98
N LEU A 323 -3.36 -9.86 3.02
CA LEU A 323 -2.66 -10.08 4.30
C LEU A 323 -3.40 -11.00 5.27
N LEU A 324 -4.71 -11.20 5.11
CA LEU A 324 -5.52 -12.02 6.03
C LEU A 324 -5.05 -13.47 6.11
N CYS A 325 -4.55 -14.06 5.02
CA CYS A 325 -4.01 -15.42 5.03
C CYS A 325 -2.84 -15.55 6.01
N SER A 326 -1.86 -14.65 5.88
CA SER A 326 -0.67 -14.61 6.72
C SER A 326 -1.05 -14.27 8.17
N ALA A 327 -1.98 -13.32 8.38
CA ALA A 327 -2.47 -12.97 9.71
C ALA A 327 -3.15 -14.13 10.44
N LYS A 328 -3.98 -14.92 9.74
CA LYS A 328 -4.64 -16.12 10.30
C LYS A 328 -3.61 -17.18 10.70
N LYS A 329 -2.57 -17.38 9.89
CA LYS A 329 -1.49 -18.32 10.21
C LYS A 329 -0.64 -17.88 11.40
N LEU A 330 -0.38 -16.58 11.52
CA LEU A 330 0.51 -16.03 12.54
C LEU A 330 -0.13 -15.92 13.93
N GLY A 331 -1.41 -15.56 13.98
CA GLY A 331 -2.11 -15.25 15.23
C GLY A 331 -1.49 -14.07 15.99
N TRP A 332 -2.20 -13.58 17.01
CA TRP A 332 -1.69 -12.50 17.87
C TRP A 332 -0.65 -12.99 18.89
N GLU A 333 -0.68 -14.28 19.23
CA GLU A 333 0.14 -14.88 20.26
C GLU A 333 1.33 -15.61 19.67
N SER A 334 2.44 -15.56 20.40
CA SER A 334 3.62 -16.36 20.08
C SER A 334 3.35 -17.84 20.34
N THR A 335 3.81 -18.68 19.43
CA THR A 335 3.75 -20.13 19.54
C THR A 335 5.09 -20.71 20.00
N PRO A 336 5.11 -21.74 20.86
CA PRO A 336 6.36 -22.36 21.28
C PRO A 336 7.18 -22.90 20.09
N GLY A 337 8.45 -22.51 20.01
CA GLY A 337 9.36 -22.93 18.95
C GLY A 337 9.28 -22.11 17.66
N GLU A 338 8.53 -21.00 17.64
CA GLU A 338 8.55 -20.08 16.51
C GLU A 338 9.90 -19.38 16.35
N THR A 339 10.24 -19.03 15.11
CA THR A 339 11.48 -18.30 14.82
C THR A 339 11.32 -16.81 15.12
N HIS A 340 12.42 -16.11 15.37
CA HIS A 340 12.39 -14.65 15.57
C HIS A 340 11.74 -13.90 14.38
N LEU A 341 11.98 -14.37 13.15
CA LEU A 341 11.37 -13.81 11.93
C LEU A 341 9.84 -13.95 11.93
N THR A 342 9.31 -15.00 12.54
CA THR A 342 7.86 -15.19 12.70
C THR A 342 7.26 -14.10 13.59
N GLY A 343 7.95 -13.73 14.68
CA GLY A 343 7.58 -12.62 15.56
C GLY A 343 7.60 -11.26 14.84
N LEU A 344 8.69 -10.96 14.12
CA LEU A 344 8.80 -9.74 13.31
C LEU A 344 7.68 -9.65 12.26
N MET A 345 7.45 -10.75 11.54
CA MET A 345 6.41 -10.84 10.52
C MET A 345 5.01 -10.63 11.10
N ARG A 346 4.73 -11.20 12.28
CA ARG A 346 3.48 -10.97 13.02
C ARG A 346 3.28 -9.48 13.28
N GLY A 347 4.30 -8.81 13.81
CA GLY A 347 4.26 -7.37 14.05
C GLY A 347 3.92 -6.58 12.79
N GLU A 348 4.64 -6.83 11.69
CA GLU A 348 4.44 -6.12 10.42
C GLU A 348 3.04 -6.34 9.82
N VAL A 349 2.55 -7.59 9.79
CA VAL A 349 1.23 -7.90 9.24
C VAL A 349 0.11 -7.24 10.05
N PHE A 350 0.15 -7.30 11.39
CA PHE A 350 -0.89 -6.66 12.20
C PHE A 350 -0.80 -5.14 12.19
N MET A 351 0.41 -4.56 12.09
CA MET A 351 0.58 -3.11 11.85
C MET A 351 -0.07 -2.69 10.53
N ALA A 352 0.17 -3.44 9.45
CA ALA A 352 -0.42 -3.19 8.14
C ALA A 352 -1.95 -3.27 8.18
N LEU A 353 -2.51 -4.33 8.77
CA LEU A 353 -3.96 -4.49 8.92
C LEU A 353 -4.59 -3.36 9.75
N ALA A 354 -3.94 -2.93 10.82
CA ALA A 354 -4.40 -1.78 11.62
C ALA A 354 -4.36 -0.49 10.79
N ALA A 355 -3.29 -0.26 10.03
CA ALA A 355 -3.15 0.94 9.21
C ALA A 355 -4.10 0.98 8.00
N PHE A 356 -4.52 -0.18 7.48
CA PHE A 356 -5.53 -0.29 6.43
C PHE A 356 -6.97 -0.31 6.95
N ASP A 357 -7.19 -0.08 8.24
CA ASP A 357 -8.50 0.01 8.89
C ASP A 357 -9.28 -1.32 8.95
N HIS A 358 -8.59 -2.46 9.11
CA HIS A 358 -9.26 -3.75 9.29
C HIS A 358 -9.98 -3.84 10.65
N ALA A 359 -11.31 -3.86 10.62
CA ALA A 359 -12.17 -3.78 11.81
C ALA A 359 -11.85 -4.83 12.91
N LYS A 360 -11.74 -6.12 12.55
CA LYS A 360 -11.43 -7.18 13.53
C LYS A 360 -10.05 -6.99 14.18
N THR A 361 -9.06 -6.50 13.42
CA THR A 361 -7.73 -6.18 13.96
C THR A 361 -7.80 -5.02 14.93
N HIS A 362 -8.55 -3.96 14.60
CA HIS A 362 -8.76 -2.81 15.48
C HIS A 362 -9.42 -3.20 16.81
N GLU A 363 -10.48 -4.01 16.77
CA GLU A 363 -11.15 -4.48 17.99
C GLU A 363 -10.19 -5.24 18.91
N GLN A 364 -9.45 -6.20 18.37
CA GLN A 364 -8.48 -7.00 19.12
C GLN A 364 -7.32 -6.14 19.65
N ALA A 365 -6.80 -5.23 18.82
CA ALA A 365 -5.76 -4.29 19.17
C ALA A 365 -6.16 -3.38 20.34
N MET A 366 -7.37 -2.81 20.30
CA MET A 366 -7.90 -1.96 21.36
C MET A 366 -8.12 -2.73 22.67
N HIS A 367 -8.64 -3.95 22.61
CA HIS A 367 -8.81 -4.81 23.79
C HIS A 367 -7.45 -5.13 24.46
N ARG A 368 -6.45 -5.49 23.66
CA ARG A 368 -5.09 -5.79 24.15
C ARG A 368 -4.41 -4.53 24.70
N PHE A 369 -4.60 -3.37 24.07
CA PHE A 369 -4.09 -2.10 24.59
C PHE A 369 -4.74 -1.73 25.92
N GLN A 370 -6.06 -1.89 26.07
CA GLN A 370 -6.73 -1.62 27.34
C GLN A 370 -6.21 -2.53 28.45
N SER A 371 -6.04 -3.82 28.16
CA SER A 371 -5.43 -4.78 29.09
C SER A 371 -4.01 -4.34 29.50
N PHE A 372 -3.24 -3.77 28.57
CA PHE A 372 -1.90 -3.22 28.84
C PHE A 372 -1.92 -1.91 29.64
N LEU A 373 -2.98 -1.11 29.55
CA LEU A 373 -3.16 0.06 30.42
C LEU A 373 -3.50 -0.35 31.86
N ASP A 374 -4.30 -1.40 32.01
CA ASP A 374 -4.74 -1.92 33.31
C ASP A 374 -3.60 -2.68 34.01
N ASP A 375 -2.82 -3.45 33.26
CA ASP A 375 -1.65 -4.19 33.72
C ASP A 375 -0.48 -4.09 32.72
N ARG A 376 0.55 -3.33 33.09
CA ARG A 376 1.77 -3.15 32.30
C ARG A 376 2.57 -4.44 32.09
N SER A 377 2.31 -5.47 32.90
CA SER A 377 2.98 -6.78 32.82
C SER A 377 2.21 -7.82 32.01
N THR A 378 1.06 -7.44 31.42
CA THR A 378 0.25 -8.37 30.65
C THR A 378 1.00 -8.99 29.47
N GLU A 379 0.89 -10.31 29.32
CA GLU A 379 1.41 -11.05 28.15
C GLU A 379 0.48 -10.93 26.93
N LEU A 380 -0.74 -10.36 27.10
CA LEU A 380 -1.70 -10.19 26.01
C LEU A 380 -1.22 -9.20 24.93
N LEU A 381 -0.26 -8.33 25.23
CA LEU A 381 0.31 -7.40 24.25
C LEU A 381 1.82 -7.62 24.14
N SER A 382 2.21 -8.51 23.22
CA SER A 382 3.62 -8.85 22.99
C SER A 382 4.40 -7.66 22.41
N PRO A 383 5.73 -7.59 22.63
CA PRO A 383 6.58 -6.55 22.06
C PRO A 383 6.40 -6.36 20.55
N ASP A 384 6.26 -7.45 19.80
CA ASP A 384 6.10 -7.43 18.34
C ASP A 384 4.75 -6.82 17.90
N THR A 385 3.68 -6.97 18.70
CA THR A 385 2.32 -6.54 18.34
C THR A 385 1.91 -5.20 18.93
N LYS A 386 2.72 -4.63 19.86
CA LYS A 386 2.48 -3.31 20.47
C LYS A 386 2.22 -2.20 19.46
N ARG A 387 3.03 -2.12 18.40
CA ARG A 387 2.89 -1.07 17.39
C ARG A 387 1.55 -1.15 16.65
N ALA A 388 1.05 -2.35 16.36
CA ALA A 388 -0.28 -2.52 15.77
C ALA A 388 -1.38 -1.97 16.69
N ALA A 389 -1.25 -2.19 18.00
CA ALA A 389 -2.14 -1.62 18.99
C ALA A 389 -2.08 -0.09 19.03
N TYR A 390 -0.87 0.48 18.98
CA TYR A 390 -0.68 1.93 19.00
C TYR A 390 -1.25 2.60 17.75
N ILE A 391 -1.08 2.00 16.56
CA ILE A 391 -1.71 2.45 15.32
C ILE A 391 -3.24 2.43 15.45
N ALA A 392 -3.81 1.32 15.96
CA ALA A 392 -5.25 1.19 16.12
C ALA A 392 -5.83 2.23 17.09
N VAL A 393 -5.15 2.46 18.22
CA VAL A 393 -5.50 3.53 19.18
C VAL A 393 -5.51 4.88 18.49
N MET A 394 -4.42 5.22 17.80
CA MET A 394 -4.30 6.51 17.13
C MET A 394 -5.35 6.69 16.06
N ARG A 395 -5.56 5.72 15.17
CA ARG A 395 -6.60 5.77 14.12
C ARG A 395 -8.02 5.94 14.69
N ASN A 396 -8.29 5.43 15.89
CA ASN A 396 -9.58 5.60 16.59
C ASN A 396 -9.72 6.94 17.35
N THR A 397 -8.67 7.76 17.50
CA THR A 397 -8.77 9.03 18.25
C THR A 397 -9.66 10.11 17.61
N ASN A 398 -10.19 9.89 16.40
CA ASN A 398 -11.25 10.73 15.85
C ASN A 398 -12.52 10.72 16.71
N THR A 399 -12.70 9.70 17.56
CA THR A 399 -13.85 9.55 18.47
C THR A 399 -13.50 9.76 19.94
N SER A 400 -12.24 9.69 20.37
CA SER A 400 -11.82 10.06 21.74
C SER A 400 -10.44 10.74 21.81
N ARG A 401 -10.37 11.88 22.52
CA ARG A 401 -9.09 12.54 22.90
C ARG A 401 -8.26 11.64 23.84
N ASP A 402 -8.87 10.60 24.39
CA ASP A 402 -8.30 9.72 25.42
C ASP A 402 -7.19 8.81 24.87
N GLY A 403 -7.24 8.41 23.59
CA GLY A 403 -6.22 7.53 23.00
C GLY A 403 -4.84 8.19 22.88
N PHE A 404 -4.79 9.46 22.45
CA PHE A 404 -3.56 10.25 22.38
C PHE A 404 -2.93 10.44 23.76
N GLU A 405 -3.73 10.85 24.75
CA GLU A 405 -3.24 11.05 26.12
C GLU A 405 -2.78 9.73 26.76
N SER A 406 -3.45 8.61 26.45
CA SER A 406 -3.06 7.28 26.92
C SER A 406 -1.70 6.86 26.38
N LEU A 407 -1.45 7.04 25.08
CA LEU A 407 -0.13 6.76 24.49
C LEU A 407 0.94 7.72 24.99
N LEU A 408 0.61 9.01 25.15
CA LEU A 408 1.55 10.00 25.69
C LEU A 408 1.93 9.66 27.14
N LYS A 409 1.00 9.12 27.92
CA LYS A 409 1.28 8.57 29.25
C LYS A 409 2.25 7.38 29.17
N VAL A 410 2.01 6.43 28.26
CA VAL A 410 2.95 5.30 28.01
C VAL A 410 4.35 5.82 27.68
N TYR A 411 4.47 6.80 26.79
CA TYR A 411 5.76 7.40 26.42
C TYR A 411 6.51 7.99 27.63
N ARG A 412 5.80 8.75 28.49
CA ARG A 412 6.38 9.42 29.66
C ARG A 412 6.79 8.43 30.75
N GLU A 413 6.03 7.34 30.91
CA GLU A 413 6.27 6.30 31.92
C GLU A 413 7.28 5.24 31.47
N ALA A 414 7.56 5.13 30.17
CA ALA A 414 8.48 4.13 29.65
C ALA A 414 9.92 4.35 30.16
N ASP A 415 10.53 3.28 30.67
CA ASP A 415 11.96 3.25 31.00
C ASP A 415 12.82 2.85 29.79
N ALA A 416 12.32 1.91 28.98
CA ALA A 416 13.03 1.40 27.81
C ALA A 416 13.01 2.41 26.64
N VAL A 417 14.18 2.62 26.03
CA VAL A 417 14.31 3.53 24.87
C VAL A 417 13.51 3.02 23.68
N GLN A 418 13.52 1.71 23.43
CA GLN A 418 12.78 1.07 22.34
C GLN A 418 11.26 1.32 22.45
N GLU A 419 10.72 1.29 23.66
CA GLU A 419 9.30 1.58 23.91
C GLU A 419 8.98 3.04 23.59
N LYS A 420 9.88 3.97 23.96
CA LYS A 420 9.75 5.39 23.62
C LYS A 420 9.77 5.61 22.11
N GLU A 421 10.69 4.98 21.40
CA GLU A 421 10.79 5.07 19.94
C GLU A 421 9.52 4.56 19.25
N HIS A 422 9.01 3.39 19.67
CA HIS A 422 7.77 2.83 19.15
C HIS A 422 6.60 3.78 19.34
N VAL A 423 6.43 4.32 20.55
CA VAL A 423 5.32 5.23 20.85
C VAL A 423 5.46 6.56 20.09
N LEU A 424 6.68 7.11 20.00
CA LEU A 424 6.92 8.36 19.26
C LEU A 424 6.53 8.26 17.78
N ARG A 425 6.84 7.14 17.15
CA ARG A 425 6.51 6.90 15.74
C ARG A 425 5.01 6.88 15.50
N GLU A 426 4.23 6.32 16.43
CA GLU A 426 2.78 6.21 16.23
C GLU A 426 2.01 7.46 16.73
N ILE A 427 2.50 8.16 17.76
CA ILE A 427 1.83 9.37 18.28
C ILE A 427 1.77 10.50 17.23
N LEU A 428 2.79 10.63 16.39
CA LEU A 428 2.86 11.68 15.38
C LEU A 428 1.99 11.41 14.14
N ILE A 429 1.30 10.26 14.08
CA ILE A 429 0.27 9.98 13.07
C ILE A 429 -0.80 11.07 13.07
N ILE A 430 -1.16 11.68 14.21
CA ILE A 430 -2.26 12.65 14.27
C ILE A 430 -1.73 14.00 14.76
N LEU A 431 -0.93 14.64 13.91
CA LEU A 431 -0.68 16.07 14.00
C LEU A 431 -1.94 16.85 13.59
N LYS A 432 -3.04 16.76 14.36
CA LYS A 432 -4.28 17.51 14.07
C LYS A 432 -4.27 18.95 14.59
N SER A 433 -3.27 19.38 15.37
CA SER A 433 -3.12 20.77 15.87
C SER A 433 -2.05 20.96 16.96
N GLN A 434 -1.50 19.88 17.52
CA GLN A 434 -0.48 19.97 18.58
C GLN A 434 0.91 20.19 17.94
N PRO A 435 1.64 21.27 18.29
CA PRO A 435 3.00 21.45 17.78
C PRO A 435 3.91 20.34 18.30
N ILE A 436 4.84 19.85 17.47
CA ILE A 436 5.87 18.83 17.83
C ILE A 436 6.58 19.18 19.15
N GLN A 437 6.69 20.46 19.46
CA GLN A 437 7.28 21.01 20.69
C GLN A 437 6.56 20.58 21.98
N THR A 438 5.27 20.24 21.96
CA THR A 438 4.52 19.86 23.18
C THR A 438 4.86 18.46 23.69
N LEU A 439 5.53 17.64 22.87
CA LEU A 439 5.87 16.26 23.20
C LEU A 439 7.13 16.12 24.07
N SER A 440 7.92 17.18 24.26
CA SER A 440 9.18 17.17 25.05
C SER A 440 10.14 16.03 24.64
N VAL A 441 10.26 15.79 23.33
CA VAL A 441 11.12 14.75 22.75
C VAL A 441 12.59 15.21 22.81
N ARG A 442 13.50 14.29 23.14
CA ARG A 442 14.95 14.56 23.05
C ARG A 442 15.33 14.84 21.60
N ASP A 443 16.27 15.75 21.40
CA ASP A 443 16.60 16.25 20.06
C ASP A 443 17.02 15.13 19.09
N GLN A 444 17.80 14.16 19.56
CA GLN A 444 18.22 13.01 18.76
C GLN A 444 17.07 12.05 18.41
N ASP A 445 16.00 12.01 19.22
CA ASP A 445 14.90 11.06 19.04
C ASP A 445 13.87 11.57 18.00
N ILE A 446 14.04 12.79 17.49
CA ILE A 446 13.14 13.37 16.47
C ILE A 446 13.10 12.54 15.18
N VAL A 447 14.20 11.84 14.88
CA VAL A 447 14.36 10.98 13.69
C VAL A 447 13.43 9.78 13.69
N TYR A 448 12.93 9.36 14.87
CA TYR A 448 11.94 8.28 14.98
C TYR A 448 10.51 8.79 14.80
N GLY A 449 10.28 10.05 15.16
CA GLY A 449 8.97 10.68 15.12
C GLY A 449 8.58 11.20 13.73
N LEU A 450 9.49 11.87 13.03
CA LEU A 450 9.20 12.47 11.71
C LEU A 450 8.70 11.46 10.67
N PRO A 451 9.29 10.25 10.53
CA PRO A 451 8.77 9.23 9.60
C PRO A 451 7.39 8.68 9.98
N GLY A 452 6.91 8.97 11.20
CA GLY A 452 5.61 8.56 11.72
C GLY A 452 4.47 9.53 11.42
N ILE A 453 4.77 10.68 10.79
CA ILE A 453 3.75 11.65 10.41
C ILE A 453 2.80 10.98 9.41
N SER A 454 1.50 11.05 9.68
CA SER A 454 0.54 10.49 8.74
C SER A 454 0.46 11.30 7.47
N LEU A 455 -0.04 10.63 6.46
CA LEU A 455 -0.31 11.23 5.18
C LEU A 455 -1.37 12.36 5.25
N GLU A 456 -2.25 12.37 6.27
CA GLU A 456 -3.15 13.50 6.56
C GLU A 456 -2.46 14.65 7.32
N GLY A 457 -1.32 14.36 7.98
CA GLY A 457 -0.54 15.31 8.78
C GLY A 457 0.55 16.05 8.00
N HIS A 458 0.92 15.63 6.79
CA HIS A 458 2.04 16.22 6.05
C HIS A 458 1.89 17.72 5.77
N GLU A 459 0.71 18.18 5.37
CA GLU A 459 0.47 19.63 5.18
C GLU A 459 0.64 20.44 6.47
N ILE A 460 0.23 19.85 7.61
CA ILE A 460 0.36 20.49 8.92
C ILE A 460 1.82 20.50 9.36
N ALA A 461 2.55 19.40 9.13
CA ALA A 461 3.98 19.31 9.41
C ALA A 461 4.79 20.30 8.56
N TRP A 462 4.46 20.43 7.28
CA TRP A 462 5.06 21.39 6.37
C TRP A 462 4.79 22.84 6.79
N TRP A 463 3.54 23.16 7.12
CA TRP A 463 3.20 24.48 7.64
C TRP A 463 3.99 24.80 8.93
N TRP A 464 4.02 23.86 9.88
CA TRP A 464 4.79 24.01 11.12
C TRP A 464 6.29 24.21 10.84
N MET A 465 6.85 23.45 9.90
CA MET A 465 8.25 23.56 9.51
C MET A 465 8.58 24.94 8.95
N LYS A 466 7.72 25.51 8.09
CA LYS A 466 7.89 26.87 7.55
C LYS A 466 7.88 27.93 8.65
N GLU A 467 6.91 27.87 9.55
CA GLU A 467 6.77 28.83 10.66
C GLU A 467 7.91 28.73 11.69
N ASN A 468 8.53 27.54 11.82
CA ASN A 468 9.55 27.26 12.83
C ASN A 468 10.95 27.06 12.23
N TRP A 469 11.18 27.41 10.97
CA TRP A 469 12.44 27.09 10.27
C TRP A 469 13.68 27.59 10.99
N ASN A 470 13.66 28.84 11.47
CA ASN A 470 14.77 29.42 12.22
C ASN A 470 15.05 28.66 13.53
N PHE A 471 14.00 28.15 14.19
CA PHE A 471 14.18 27.31 15.37
C PHE A 471 14.80 25.96 14.98
N ILE A 472 14.30 25.33 13.91
CA ILE A 472 14.78 24.03 13.45
C ILE A 472 16.26 24.09 13.09
N VAL A 473 16.67 25.04 12.25
CA VAL A 473 18.07 25.14 11.76
C VAL A 473 19.06 25.54 12.86
N ASN A 474 18.61 26.28 13.89
CA ASN A 474 19.45 26.65 15.02
C ASN A 474 19.59 25.51 16.03
N LYS A 475 18.57 24.66 16.15
CA LYS A 475 18.52 23.57 17.12
C LYS A 475 19.12 22.27 16.58
N TYR A 476 18.83 21.95 15.32
CA TYR A 476 19.27 20.72 14.65
C TYR A 476 20.33 21.04 13.61
N ASN A 477 21.41 20.27 13.59
CA ASN A 477 22.51 20.42 12.64
C ASN A 477 22.91 19.06 12.03
N GLY A 478 23.72 19.11 10.96
CA GLY A 478 24.23 17.93 10.27
C GLY A 478 23.11 16.98 9.83
N GLY A 479 23.32 15.68 10.04
CA GLY A 479 22.38 14.63 9.65
C GLY A 479 20.98 14.75 10.28
N LEU A 480 20.81 15.37 11.45
CA LEU A 480 19.48 15.52 12.05
C LEU A 480 18.58 16.50 11.27
N LEU A 481 19.17 17.51 10.63
CA LEU A 481 18.43 18.48 9.83
C LEU A 481 17.91 17.85 8.54
N THR A 482 18.64 16.91 7.94
CA THR A 482 18.25 16.26 6.68
C THR A 482 16.98 15.40 6.85
N HIS A 483 16.73 14.87 8.06
CA HIS A 483 15.48 14.19 8.38
C HIS A 483 14.23 15.08 8.24
N PHE A 484 14.31 16.36 8.63
CA PHE A 484 13.20 17.29 8.42
C PHE A 484 12.91 17.51 6.94
N ILE A 485 13.97 17.62 6.12
CA ILE A 485 13.84 17.76 4.67
C ILE A 485 13.19 16.51 4.08
N ARG A 486 13.79 15.34 4.31
CA ARG A 486 13.34 14.08 3.73
C ARG A 486 11.94 13.69 4.18
N ASP A 487 11.68 13.69 5.49
CA ASP A 487 10.48 13.07 6.05
C ASP A 487 9.24 14.00 5.98
N ILE A 488 9.41 15.32 5.83
CA ILE A 488 8.29 16.26 5.65
C ILE A 488 8.01 16.56 4.17
N ILE A 489 9.04 16.57 3.31
CA ILE A 489 8.90 17.00 1.90
C ILE A 489 8.63 15.83 0.96
N SER A 490 9.43 14.75 1.01
CA SER A 490 9.30 13.61 0.09
C SER A 490 7.93 12.91 0.06
N PRO A 491 7.07 13.00 1.09
CA PRO A 491 5.73 12.44 1.01
C PRO A 491 4.75 13.19 0.10
N PHE A 492 5.08 14.41 -0.35
CA PHE A 492 4.18 15.13 -1.25
C PHE A 492 4.16 14.52 -2.66
N CYS A 493 3.04 14.70 -3.36
CA CYS A 493 2.77 14.10 -4.68
C CYS A 493 2.31 15.11 -5.75
N SER A 494 2.65 16.40 -5.64
CA SER A 494 2.21 17.40 -6.63
C SER A 494 3.34 18.34 -7.08
N ASN A 495 3.29 18.77 -8.34
CA ASN A 495 4.26 19.71 -8.89
C ASN A 495 4.15 21.08 -8.20
N GLU A 496 2.94 21.51 -7.86
CA GLU A 496 2.70 22.78 -7.17
C GLU A 496 3.39 22.79 -5.79
N LYS A 497 3.41 21.64 -5.10
CA LYS A 497 4.09 21.52 -3.82
C LYS A 497 5.61 21.49 -3.97
N ALA A 498 6.11 20.85 -5.04
CA ALA A 498 7.53 20.91 -5.37
C ALA A 498 7.98 22.36 -5.63
N ASP A 499 7.20 23.12 -6.39
CA ASP A 499 7.47 24.53 -6.68
C ASP A 499 7.38 25.40 -5.40
N GLU A 500 6.39 25.16 -4.54
CA GLU A 500 6.27 25.84 -3.22
C GLU A 500 7.49 25.58 -2.33
N VAL A 501 8.01 24.35 -2.34
CA VAL A 501 9.20 23.97 -1.58
C VAL A 501 10.43 24.65 -2.15
N GLU A 502 10.60 24.67 -3.47
CA GLU A 502 11.70 25.39 -4.14
C GLU A 502 11.69 26.88 -3.76
N GLU A 503 10.54 27.55 -3.84
CA GLU A 503 10.37 28.96 -3.47
C GLU A 503 10.74 29.20 -1.99
N PHE A 504 10.26 28.33 -1.09
CA PHE A 504 10.58 28.44 0.33
C PHE A 504 12.09 28.36 0.58
N PHE A 505 12.80 27.50 -0.16
CA PHE A 505 14.22 27.26 0.07
C PHE A 505 15.18 28.14 -0.73
N GLU A 506 14.75 28.92 -1.73
CA GLU A 506 15.62 29.76 -2.59
C GLU A 506 16.73 30.52 -1.83
N SER A 507 16.39 31.12 -0.68
CA SER A 507 17.32 31.89 0.17
C SER A 507 17.76 31.18 1.46
N ARG A 508 17.37 29.91 1.62
CA ARG A 508 17.55 29.13 2.87
C ARG A 508 18.41 27.89 2.71
N VAL A 509 18.77 27.50 1.47
CA VAL A 509 19.65 26.35 1.23
C VAL A 509 21.05 26.59 1.80
N THR A 510 21.60 25.57 2.45
CA THR A 510 23.01 25.51 2.84
C THR A 510 23.64 24.23 2.29
N SER A 511 24.97 24.18 2.20
CA SER A 511 25.68 22.97 1.73
C SER A 511 25.29 21.72 2.53
N SER A 512 25.05 21.86 3.83
CA SER A 512 24.73 20.73 4.73
C SER A 512 23.51 19.88 4.34
N PHE A 513 22.57 20.41 3.55
CA PHE A 513 21.37 19.67 3.12
C PHE A 513 20.98 19.91 1.66
N ALA A 514 21.80 20.60 0.87
CA ALA A 514 21.47 21.00 -0.50
C ALA A 514 21.14 19.79 -1.39
N MET A 515 21.91 18.71 -1.29
CA MET A 515 21.66 17.48 -2.05
C MET A 515 20.36 16.80 -1.61
N ASN A 516 20.18 16.62 -0.30
CA ASN A 516 18.97 16.02 0.28
C ASN A 516 17.69 16.77 -0.16
N LEU A 517 17.73 18.10 -0.19
CA LEU A 517 16.61 18.91 -0.66
C LEU A 517 16.32 18.67 -2.14
N LYS A 518 17.35 18.68 -3.00
CA LYS A 518 17.19 18.41 -4.43
C LYS A 518 16.59 17.02 -4.68
N GLN A 519 17.08 16.01 -3.97
CA GLN A 519 16.56 14.64 -4.04
C GLN A 519 15.12 14.53 -3.54
N SER A 520 14.76 15.25 -2.46
CA SER A 520 13.40 15.26 -1.93
C SER A 520 12.42 15.91 -2.90
N ILE A 521 12.78 17.06 -3.50
CA ILE A 521 11.98 17.73 -4.53
C ILE A 521 11.81 16.84 -5.76
N GLU A 522 12.87 16.15 -6.19
CA GLU A 522 12.81 15.20 -7.30
C GLU A 522 11.80 14.07 -7.00
N GLN A 523 11.79 13.52 -5.77
CA GLN A 523 10.81 12.50 -5.37
C GLN A 523 9.37 13.01 -5.45
N VAL A 524 9.12 14.25 -5.03
CA VAL A 524 7.79 14.87 -5.14
C VAL A 524 7.34 14.97 -6.60
N ARG A 525 8.24 15.40 -7.50
CA ARG A 525 7.96 15.48 -8.94
C ARG A 525 7.75 14.09 -9.58
N ILE A 526 8.49 13.07 -9.15
CA ILE A 526 8.29 11.68 -9.58
C ILE A 526 6.91 11.18 -9.16
N LYS A 527 6.54 11.36 -7.88
CA LYS A 527 5.21 11.00 -7.36
C LYS A 527 4.10 11.74 -8.10
N ALA A 528 4.27 13.03 -8.39
CA ALA A 528 3.31 13.82 -9.16
C ALA A 528 3.07 13.25 -10.56
N ARG A 529 4.12 12.79 -11.24
CA ARG A 529 3.99 12.11 -12.54
C ARG A 529 3.21 10.80 -12.42
N LEU A 530 3.52 9.99 -11.40
CA LEU A 530 2.82 8.75 -11.14
C LEU A 530 1.33 8.98 -10.85
N VAL A 531 0.99 10.02 -10.07
CA VAL A 531 -0.39 10.46 -9.84
C VAL A 531 -1.12 10.70 -11.16
N GLU A 532 -0.51 11.45 -12.09
CA GLU A 532 -1.10 11.73 -13.40
C GLU A 532 -1.23 10.47 -14.26
N SER A 533 -0.26 9.56 -14.23
CA SER A 533 -0.35 8.26 -14.93
C SER A 533 -1.52 7.43 -14.40
N ILE A 534 -1.68 7.34 -13.08
CA ILE A 534 -2.75 6.58 -12.43
C ILE A 534 -4.13 7.18 -12.77
N LYS A 535 -4.27 8.51 -12.81
CA LYS A 535 -5.51 9.17 -13.24
C LYS A 535 -5.95 8.75 -14.64
N GLN A 536 -5.01 8.53 -15.55
CA GLN A 536 -5.30 8.07 -16.91
C GLN A 536 -5.80 6.61 -16.96
N GLU A 537 -5.43 5.79 -15.97
CA GLU A 537 -5.86 4.39 -15.84
C GLU A 537 -7.16 4.21 -15.04
N ARG A 538 -7.92 5.28 -14.74
CA ARG A 538 -9.07 5.23 -13.81
C ARG A 538 -10.05 4.09 -14.10
N GLN A 539 -10.49 3.94 -15.34
CA GLN A 539 -11.49 2.94 -15.71
C GLN A 539 -10.93 1.50 -15.65
N PRO A 540 -9.78 1.18 -16.29
CA PRO A 540 -9.13 -0.12 -16.12
C PRO A 540 -8.89 -0.50 -14.65
N LEU A 541 -8.41 0.44 -13.84
CA LEU A 541 -8.18 0.21 -12.41
C LEU A 541 -9.49 -0.10 -11.68
N GLN A 542 -10.54 0.69 -11.91
CA GLN A 542 -11.83 0.45 -11.27
C GLN A 542 -12.39 -0.95 -11.60
N ASP A 543 -12.24 -1.40 -12.85
CA ASP A 543 -12.70 -2.71 -13.27
C ASP A 543 -11.83 -3.85 -12.72
N LEU A 544 -10.51 -3.64 -12.66
CA LEU A 544 -9.59 -4.58 -12.01
C LEU A 544 -9.87 -4.73 -10.51
N LEU A 545 -10.04 -3.62 -9.78
CA LEU A 545 -10.33 -3.67 -8.34
C LEU A 545 -11.65 -4.41 -8.06
N LYS A 546 -12.66 -4.28 -8.94
CA LYS A 546 -13.88 -5.08 -8.86
C LYS A 546 -13.60 -6.56 -9.03
N GLN A 547 -12.72 -6.95 -9.97
CA GLN A 547 -12.36 -8.36 -10.18
C GLN A 547 -11.62 -8.94 -8.97
N LEU A 548 -10.60 -8.24 -8.46
CA LEU A 548 -9.75 -8.71 -7.36
C LEU A 548 -10.48 -8.79 -6.00
N ARG A 549 -11.57 -8.04 -5.82
CA ARG A 549 -12.42 -8.10 -4.62
C ARG A 549 -13.12 -9.45 -4.44
N PHE A 550 -13.37 -10.20 -5.51
CA PHE A 550 -14.12 -11.47 -5.47
C PHE A 550 -13.23 -12.71 -5.44
N THR A 551 -11.92 -12.58 -5.20
CA THR A 551 -11.02 -13.73 -5.06
C THR A 551 -10.97 -14.14 -3.58
N PRO A 552 -11.76 -15.15 -3.14
CA PRO A 552 -11.71 -15.61 -1.75
C PRO A 552 -10.33 -16.19 -1.45
N CYS A 553 -9.89 -16.00 -0.20
CA CYS A 553 -8.80 -16.80 0.31
C CYS A 553 -9.34 -18.23 0.52
N ASP A 554 -8.86 -19.21 -0.25
CA ASP A 554 -9.17 -20.63 -0.06
C ASP A 554 -8.56 -21.14 1.26
N VAL A 555 -9.13 -20.70 2.37
CA VAL A 555 -8.88 -21.27 3.69
C VAL A 555 -10.26 -21.56 4.24
N ALA A 556 -10.52 -22.83 4.54
CA ALA A 556 -11.77 -23.29 5.12
C ALA A 556 -12.25 -22.29 6.19
N LEU A 557 -13.39 -21.67 5.91
CA LEU A 557 -14.06 -20.78 6.83
C LEU A 557 -14.35 -21.60 8.09
N ASP A 558 -13.78 -21.19 9.23
CA ASP A 558 -14.27 -21.65 10.52
C ASP A 558 -15.75 -21.30 10.59
N GLY A 559 -16.56 -22.19 11.16
CA GLY A 559 -18.01 -22.28 10.99
C GLY A 559 -18.87 -21.06 11.39
N ASP A 560 -18.25 -19.92 11.69
CA ASP A 560 -18.86 -18.65 12.08
C ASP A 560 -18.67 -17.51 11.04
N ASP A 561 -17.80 -17.67 10.03
CA ASP A 561 -17.74 -16.70 8.92
C ASP A 561 -18.76 -17.13 7.84
N GLU A 562 -19.93 -16.47 7.85
CA GLU A 562 -21.03 -16.76 6.96
C GLU A 562 -20.64 -16.71 5.47
N ILE A 563 -21.04 -17.79 4.81
CA ILE A 563 -20.92 -18.12 3.39
C ILE A 563 -21.60 -17.04 2.55
N LEU A 564 -20.80 -16.13 1.99
CA LEU A 564 -21.21 -15.27 0.86
C LEU A 564 -20.54 -15.81 -0.41
N VAL A 565 -20.91 -17.03 -0.79
CA VAL A 565 -20.52 -17.64 -2.07
C VAL A 565 -21.49 -17.13 -3.14
N LEU A 566 -21.12 -16.05 -3.83
CA LEU A 566 -21.78 -15.62 -5.06
C LEU A 566 -21.37 -16.56 -6.21
N LEU A 567 -22.15 -17.60 -6.45
CA LEU A 567 -22.03 -18.42 -7.67
C LEU A 567 -22.53 -17.61 -8.87
N LYS A 568 -21.61 -17.13 -9.71
CA LYS A 568 -21.94 -16.52 -11.01
C LYS A 568 -22.20 -17.63 -12.03
N VAL A 569 -23.46 -17.96 -12.29
CA VAL A 569 -23.86 -18.74 -13.47
C VAL A 569 -23.97 -17.78 -14.65
N ASN A 570 -23.08 -17.94 -15.62
CA ASN A 570 -23.15 -17.22 -16.89
C ASN A 570 -24.20 -17.92 -17.76
N VAL A 571 -25.35 -17.28 -17.97
CA VAL A 571 -26.37 -17.76 -18.92
C VAL A 571 -26.19 -16.99 -20.22
N GLU A 572 -25.35 -17.51 -21.10
CA GLU A 572 -25.44 -17.20 -22.53
C GLU A 572 -26.06 -18.38 -23.25
N GLN A 573 -27.05 -18.06 -24.09
CA GLN A 573 -27.75 -18.89 -25.06
C GLN A 573 -28.94 -19.72 -24.55
N SER A 574 -30.10 -19.27 -25.00
CA SER A 574 -31.40 -19.93 -24.99
C SER A 574 -31.34 -21.38 -25.49
N GLY A 575 -31.58 -22.33 -24.59
CA GLY A 575 -31.81 -23.74 -24.91
C GLY A 575 -32.16 -24.53 -23.66
N PHE A 576 -33.38 -25.04 -23.56
CA PHE A 576 -33.85 -25.86 -22.45
C PHE A 576 -32.96 -27.12 -22.29
N TYR A 577 -32.22 -27.23 -21.18
CA TYR A 577 -31.62 -28.48 -20.73
C TYR A 577 -31.97 -28.74 -19.25
N ARG A 578 -32.40 -29.97 -18.98
CA ARG A 578 -32.78 -30.47 -17.65
C ARG A 578 -31.53 -30.99 -16.95
N VAL A 579 -30.95 -30.21 -16.04
CA VAL A 579 -29.78 -30.63 -15.24
C VAL A 579 -30.24 -31.52 -14.08
N LYS A 580 -29.66 -32.73 -13.95
CA LYS A 580 -29.75 -33.57 -12.75
C LYS A 580 -28.66 -33.12 -11.78
N TYR A 581 -29.03 -32.65 -10.58
CA TYR A 581 -28.08 -32.35 -9.51
C TYR A 581 -27.64 -33.63 -8.79
N GLY A 582 -26.36 -33.69 -8.40
CA GLY A 582 -25.78 -34.80 -7.64
C GLY A 582 -26.01 -34.66 -6.13
N ASP A 583 -26.01 -35.79 -5.43
CA ASP A 583 -26.47 -35.98 -4.04
C ASP A 583 -25.80 -35.07 -3.00
N GLU A 584 -24.59 -34.56 -3.27
CA GLU A 584 -23.82 -33.70 -2.34
C GLU A 584 -24.32 -32.25 -2.31
N LEU A 585 -24.79 -31.72 -3.45
CA LEU A 585 -25.40 -30.39 -3.53
C LEU A 585 -26.78 -30.40 -2.84
N ASP A 586 -27.49 -31.51 -3.00
CA ASP A 586 -28.81 -31.76 -2.42
C ASP A 586 -28.75 -31.83 -0.88
N ALA A 587 -27.66 -32.39 -0.32
CA ALA A 587 -27.41 -32.41 1.12
C ALA A 587 -27.11 -31.02 1.70
N ARG A 588 -26.35 -30.18 0.97
CA ARG A 588 -26.04 -28.80 1.37
C ARG A 588 -27.27 -27.88 1.28
N MET A 589 -28.11 -28.06 0.25
CA MET A 589 -29.37 -27.35 0.09
C MET A 589 -30.37 -27.68 1.20
N ARG A 590 -30.52 -28.96 1.57
CA ARG A 590 -31.38 -29.37 2.71
C ARG A 590 -30.93 -28.74 4.02
N LYS A 591 -29.62 -28.66 4.26
CA LYS A 591 -29.04 -28.02 5.46
C LYS A 591 -29.28 -26.51 5.54
N ALA A 592 -29.36 -25.83 4.39
CA ALA A 592 -29.71 -24.41 4.32
C ALA A 592 -31.21 -24.17 4.54
N ILE A 593 -32.07 -25.09 4.09
CA ILE A 593 -33.52 -25.06 4.30
C ILE A 593 -33.86 -25.29 5.78
N ASP A 594 -33.22 -26.26 6.44
CA ASP A 594 -33.40 -26.53 7.88
C ASP A 594 -32.99 -25.36 8.78
N LYS A 595 -32.16 -24.44 8.29
CA LYS A 595 -31.71 -23.22 8.99
C LYS A 595 -32.53 -21.97 8.66
N GLY A 596 -33.64 -22.08 7.92
CA GLY A 596 -34.58 -20.98 7.69
C GLY A 596 -34.24 -20.02 6.53
N PHE A 597 -33.29 -20.35 5.65
CA PHE A 597 -32.88 -19.49 4.53
C PHE A 597 -33.77 -19.65 3.28
N LEU A 598 -35.07 -19.39 3.42
CA LEU A 598 -36.05 -19.46 2.32
C LEU A 598 -35.89 -18.36 1.26
N TYR A 599 -35.27 -17.22 1.62
CA TYR A 599 -35.21 -16.03 0.76
C TYR A 599 -34.22 -16.16 -0.40
N ALA A 600 -33.11 -16.90 -0.20
CA ALA A 600 -32.06 -17.06 -1.20
C ALA A 600 -32.45 -18.03 -2.34
N LEU A 601 -33.30 -19.03 -2.05
CA LEU A 601 -33.72 -20.03 -3.05
C LEU A 601 -34.69 -19.45 -4.10
N CYS A 602 -35.51 -18.45 -3.73
CA CYS A 602 -36.51 -17.89 -4.65
C CYS A 602 -35.92 -17.03 -5.77
N VAL A 603 -34.73 -16.46 -5.57
CA VAL A 603 -34.06 -15.63 -6.57
C VAL A 603 -33.35 -16.49 -7.63
N ALA A 604 -32.95 -17.72 -7.28
CA ALA A 604 -32.16 -18.58 -8.15
C ALA A 604 -32.96 -19.44 -9.16
N CYS A 605 -34.29 -19.58 -9.01
CA CYS A 605 -35.06 -20.55 -9.79
C CYS A 605 -36.22 -19.97 -10.64
N GLU A 606 -36.46 -18.66 -10.67
CA GLU A 606 -37.58 -18.01 -11.41
C GLU A 606 -38.94 -18.75 -11.31
N GLN A 607 -39.22 -19.41 -10.19
CA GLN A 607 -40.54 -19.99 -9.91
C GLN A 607 -41.26 -19.18 -8.84
N SER A 608 -42.57 -19.02 -9.01
CA SER A 608 -43.41 -18.33 -8.03
C SER A 608 -43.34 -19.05 -6.68
N LEU A 609 -43.21 -18.30 -5.59
CA LEU A 609 -43.25 -18.78 -4.20
C LEU A 609 -44.41 -19.77 -3.94
N ALA A 610 -45.52 -19.61 -4.67
CA ALA A 610 -46.72 -20.44 -4.58
C ALA A 610 -46.52 -21.89 -5.08
N SER A 611 -45.65 -22.16 -6.06
CA SER A 611 -45.39 -23.53 -6.52
C SER A 611 -44.52 -24.29 -5.52
N LEU A 612 -43.56 -23.61 -4.90
CA LEU A 612 -42.67 -24.17 -3.87
C LEU A 612 -43.43 -24.47 -2.57
N LEU A 613 -44.39 -23.62 -2.21
CA LEU A 613 -45.24 -23.85 -1.04
C LEU A 613 -46.27 -24.98 -1.25
N SER A 614 -46.72 -25.22 -2.50
CA SER A 614 -47.61 -26.35 -2.81
C SER A 614 -46.95 -27.73 -2.73
N SER A 615 -45.61 -27.80 -2.80
CA SER A 615 -44.86 -29.06 -2.65
C SER A 615 -44.42 -29.33 -1.21
N MET A 616 -44.60 -28.38 -0.29
CA MET A 616 -44.18 -28.45 1.11
C MET A 616 -45.36 -28.57 2.09
N ASP A 617 -46.33 -29.42 1.78
CA ASP A 617 -47.49 -29.70 2.65
C ASP A 617 -47.10 -30.66 3.81
N VAL A 618 -46.05 -30.32 4.57
CA VAL A 618 -45.71 -30.90 5.87
C VAL A 618 -44.93 -29.83 6.65
N TYR A 619 -45.29 -29.59 7.91
CA TYR A 619 -44.69 -28.63 8.88
C TYR A 619 -45.36 -27.25 8.99
N LYS A 620 -46.51 -27.22 9.67
CA LYS A 620 -46.93 -26.08 10.48
C LYS A 620 -46.30 -26.20 11.88
N LYS A 621 -45.45 -25.26 12.28
CA LYS A 621 -45.37 -24.76 13.67
C LYS A 621 -44.58 -23.45 13.77
N GLU A 622 -45.04 -22.64 14.72
CA GLU A 622 -44.75 -21.23 15.00
C GLU A 622 -43.27 -20.91 15.27
N THR A 623 -42.78 -19.80 14.71
CA THR A 623 -41.73 -18.97 15.32
C THR A 623 -41.83 -17.53 14.80
N ASP A 624 -41.96 -16.58 15.72
CA ASP A 624 -41.87 -15.13 15.51
C ASP A 624 -40.44 -14.72 15.10
N TYR A 625 -40.30 -13.83 14.11
CA TYR A 625 -39.04 -13.14 13.79
C TYR A 625 -39.21 -11.62 13.88
N ILE A 626 -38.31 -10.99 14.64
CA ILE A 626 -38.13 -9.53 14.74
C ILE A 626 -37.27 -9.08 13.54
N VAL A 627 -37.77 -8.11 12.77
CA VAL A 627 -37.02 -7.47 11.66
C VAL A 627 -36.34 -6.21 12.19
N SER A 628 -35.02 -6.12 12.11
CA SER A 628 -34.22 -4.91 12.33
C SER A 628 -34.37 -3.94 11.16
N SER A 629 -34.62 -2.66 11.45
CA SER A 629 -35.11 -1.64 10.51
C SER A 629 -34.03 -0.85 9.74
N GLU A 630 -32.83 -1.38 9.56
CA GLU A 630 -31.77 -0.69 8.83
C GLU A 630 -31.54 -1.37 7.48
N LEU A 631 -32.36 -1.04 6.48
CA LEU A 631 -32.12 -1.17 5.02
C LEU A 631 -33.46 -1.13 4.28
N ILE A 632 -34.06 0.06 4.14
CA ILE A 632 -35.03 0.29 3.07
C ILE A 632 -34.74 1.67 2.49
N ASP A 633 -33.94 1.67 1.43
CA ASP A 633 -33.75 2.85 0.58
C ASP A 633 -34.89 2.93 -0.45
N ALA A 634 -35.32 4.15 -0.78
CA ALA A 634 -36.53 4.42 -1.55
C ALA A 634 -36.48 3.87 -3.00
N ASP A 635 -35.28 3.54 -3.49
CA ASP A 635 -35.06 2.97 -4.82
C ASP A 635 -35.48 1.49 -4.94
N TYR A 636 -35.62 0.78 -3.81
CA TYR A 636 -36.03 -0.63 -3.79
C TYR A 636 -37.53 -0.84 -4.10
N ILE A 637 -38.35 0.22 -3.98
CA ILE A 637 -39.80 0.16 -4.25
C ILE A 637 -40.12 0.30 -5.74
N ALA A 638 -39.21 0.86 -6.54
CA ALA A 638 -39.42 1.02 -7.98
C ALA A 638 -39.28 -0.31 -8.76
N VAL A 639 -38.45 -1.24 -8.28
CA VAL A 639 -38.15 -2.51 -8.96
C VAL A 639 -39.25 -3.56 -8.77
N MET A 640 -40.08 -3.44 -7.73
CA MET A 640 -41.19 -4.38 -7.45
C MET A 640 -42.53 -3.98 -8.10
N GLY A 641 -42.52 -2.99 -8.99
CA GLY A 641 -43.72 -2.50 -9.70
C GLY A 641 -44.33 -3.46 -10.72
N ASN A 642 -43.70 -4.62 -10.98
CA ASN A 642 -44.18 -5.58 -12.00
C ASN A 642 -44.60 -6.96 -11.48
N ALA A 643 -44.62 -7.20 -10.16
CA ALA A 643 -45.04 -8.50 -9.61
C ALA A 643 -46.30 -8.41 -8.73
N ASN A 644 -47.40 -8.89 -9.31
CA ASN A 644 -48.64 -9.40 -8.70
C ASN A 644 -49.69 -8.44 -8.10
N ARG A 645 -50.79 -8.41 -8.84
CA ARG A 645 -52.16 -8.04 -8.48
C ARG A 645 -52.69 -8.96 -7.36
N SER A 646 -52.66 -8.53 -6.11
CA SER A 646 -53.64 -9.00 -5.11
C SER A 646 -53.97 -7.88 -4.12
N ARG A 647 -55.25 -7.74 -3.79
CA ARG A 647 -55.81 -6.65 -2.96
C ARG A 647 -55.27 -6.68 -1.52
N ASP A 648 -54.80 -7.85 -1.07
CA ASP A 648 -54.32 -8.10 0.30
C ASP A 648 -52.83 -7.74 0.47
N GLY A 649 -52.02 -7.87 -0.58
CA GLY A 649 -50.62 -7.43 -0.59
C GLY A 649 -50.50 -5.90 -0.49
N PHE A 650 -51.39 -5.18 -1.17
CA PHE A 650 -51.43 -3.72 -1.14
C PHE A 650 -51.89 -3.16 0.23
N GLN A 651 -52.85 -3.83 0.89
CA GLN A 651 -53.32 -3.45 2.24
C GLN A 651 -52.22 -3.65 3.30
N SER A 652 -51.43 -4.73 3.18
CA SER A 652 -50.32 -5.03 4.09
C SER A 652 -49.17 -4.03 3.93
N LEU A 653 -48.84 -3.64 2.69
CA LEU A 653 -47.89 -2.58 2.39
C LEU A 653 -48.33 -1.20 2.92
N LEU A 654 -49.62 -0.88 2.80
CA LEU A 654 -50.19 0.36 3.36
C LEU A 654 -50.14 0.41 4.89
N LYS A 655 -50.25 -0.75 5.54
CA LYS A 655 -50.12 -0.86 7.00
C LYS A 655 -48.67 -0.60 7.45
N VAL A 656 -47.70 -1.26 6.82
CA VAL A 656 -46.26 -1.06 7.10
C VAL A 656 -45.84 0.39 6.82
N TYR A 657 -46.32 0.98 5.72
CA TYR A 657 -46.03 2.38 5.39
C TYR A 657 -46.64 3.39 6.40
N ARG A 658 -47.82 3.10 6.96
CA ARG A 658 -48.44 3.94 8.00
C ARG A 658 -47.73 3.80 9.34
N GLU A 659 -47.27 2.60 9.68
CA GLU A 659 -46.52 2.32 10.91
C GLU A 659 -45.12 2.96 10.86
N ALA A 660 -44.43 2.89 9.72
CA ALA A 660 -43.15 3.57 9.49
C ALA A 660 -43.26 5.10 9.57
N ASN A 661 -44.33 5.69 9.02
CA ASN A 661 -44.58 7.13 9.13
C ASN A 661 -44.95 7.56 10.57
N ALA A 662 -45.67 6.73 11.33
CA ALA A 662 -45.98 7.01 12.73
C ALA A 662 -44.73 7.00 13.61
N VAL A 663 -43.73 6.17 13.28
CA VAL A 663 -42.43 6.12 13.96
C VAL A 663 -41.57 7.35 13.61
N GLN A 664 -41.53 7.76 12.34
CA GLN A 664 -40.85 9.00 11.93
C GLN A 664 -41.46 10.26 12.55
N GLU A 665 -42.78 10.35 12.67
CA GLU A 665 -43.43 11.49 13.31
C GLU A 665 -43.19 11.50 14.84
N LYS A 666 -43.09 10.33 15.48
CA LYS A 666 -42.66 10.21 16.89
C LYS A 666 -41.21 10.66 17.10
N GLU A 667 -40.29 10.27 16.22
CA GLU A 667 -38.90 10.75 16.29
C GLU A 667 -38.81 12.27 16.08
N ARG A 668 -39.64 12.82 15.19
CA ARG A 668 -39.70 14.26 14.92
C ARG A 668 -40.17 15.05 16.15
N VAL A 669 -41.19 14.56 16.85
CA VAL A 669 -41.67 15.18 18.11
C VAL A 669 -40.61 15.09 19.20
N LEU A 670 -39.95 13.94 19.35
CA LEU A 670 -38.86 13.74 20.32
C LEU A 670 -37.65 14.64 20.04
N ARG A 671 -37.30 14.89 18.77
CA ARG A 671 -36.24 15.82 18.39
C ARG A 671 -36.62 17.28 18.69
N GLN A 672 -37.87 17.66 18.46
CA GLN A 672 -38.38 19.00 18.78
C GLN A 672 -38.43 19.26 20.30
N GLU A 673 -38.82 18.26 21.09
CA GLU A 673 -38.81 18.34 22.56
C GLU A 673 -37.38 18.40 23.12
N ARG A 674 -36.44 17.61 22.56
CA ARG A 674 -35.00 17.71 22.90
C ARG A 674 -34.42 19.08 22.56
N TRP A 675 -34.80 19.65 21.42
CA TRP A 675 -34.38 20.99 21.00
C TRP A 675 -34.89 22.07 21.97
N ASN A 676 -36.18 22.03 22.31
CA ASN A 676 -36.78 22.97 23.25
C ASN A 676 -36.19 22.83 24.67
N PHE A 677 -35.83 21.61 25.10
CA PHE A 677 -35.13 21.36 26.36
C PHE A 677 -33.72 21.97 26.38
N ILE A 678 -32.97 21.86 25.28
CA ILE A 678 -31.61 22.41 25.16
C ILE A 678 -31.63 23.95 25.15
N VAL A 679 -32.57 24.55 24.43
CA VAL A 679 -32.74 26.01 24.35
C VAL A 679 -33.13 26.61 25.70
N ASN A 680 -34.05 25.97 26.43
CA ASN A 680 -34.49 26.45 27.75
C ASN A 680 -33.46 26.21 28.87
N LYS A 681 -32.59 25.20 28.75
CA LYS A 681 -31.65 24.83 29.81
C LYS A 681 -30.32 25.59 29.76
N TYR A 682 -29.87 26.04 28.57
CA TYR A 682 -28.49 26.54 28.39
C TYR A 682 -28.36 27.96 27.83
N GLY A 683 -29.45 28.72 27.69
CA GLY A 683 -29.47 30.18 27.48
C GLY A 683 -28.34 30.78 26.65
N GLY A 684 -28.52 30.86 25.32
CA GLY A 684 -27.87 31.81 24.39
C GLY A 684 -26.34 31.85 24.21
N GLY A 685 -25.54 31.39 25.18
CA GLY A 685 -24.07 31.62 25.19
C GLY A 685 -23.20 30.48 24.66
N LEU A 686 -23.75 29.28 24.48
CA LEU A 686 -22.98 28.05 24.20
C LEU A 686 -23.27 27.42 22.83
N LEU A 687 -23.89 28.15 21.91
CA LEU A 687 -24.26 27.64 20.57
C LEU A 687 -23.16 27.80 19.50
N THR A 688 -21.97 28.28 19.87
CA THR A 688 -20.86 28.54 18.91
C THR A 688 -20.01 27.31 18.55
N HIS A 689 -20.32 26.12 19.08
CA HIS A 689 -19.48 24.92 18.95
C HIS A 689 -20.20 23.68 18.38
N PHE A 690 -21.36 23.83 17.75
CA PHE A 690 -22.09 22.69 17.16
C PHE A 690 -21.89 22.53 15.65
N ASN A 691 -21.83 21.26 15.25
CA ASN A 691 -21.67 20.76 13.88
C ASN A 691 -22.80 21.28 12.95
N PRO A 692 -22.49 21.84 11.76
CA PRO A 692 -23.49 22.34 10.80
C PRO A 692 -24.48 21.28 10.30
N ASP A 693 -24.16 19.98 10.40
CA ASP A 693 -25.07 18.89 9.97
C ASP A 693 -26.27 18.68 10.91
N ILE A 694 -26.28 19.30 12.10
CA ILE A 694 -27.46 19.30 13.00
C ILE A 694 -28.51 20.33 12.54
N ILE A 695 -28.18 21.18 11.56
CA ILE A 695 -29.07 22.19 11.01
C ILE A 695 -29.39 21.83 9.54
N THR A 696 -30.47 21.11 9.29
CA THR A 696 -31.00 20.89 7.93
C THR A 696 -32.53 20.87 7.92
N PRO A 697 -33.19 21.27 6.81
CA PRO A 697 -33.18 22.57 6.17
C PRO A 697 -34.51 23.31 6.40
N VAL A 698 -34.45 24.63 6.55
CA VAL A 698 -35.63 25.50 6.55
C VAL A 698 -36.25 25.45 5.14
N ARG A 699 -37.45 24.84 5.04
CA ARG A 699 -38.17 24.64 3.76
C ARG A 699 -38.94 25.87 3.25
N ASN A 700 -38.98 26.99 3.99
CA ASN A 700 -39.72 28.20 3.62
C ASN A 700 -38.82 29.44 3.68
N ASN A 701 -38.83 30.25 2.61
CA ASN A 701 -38.05 31.49 2.48
C ASN A 701 -38.16 32.41 3.69
N GLU A 702 -39.34 32.53 4.31
CA GLU A 702 -39.60 33.47 5.42
C GLU A 702 -38.78 33.20 6.70
N LYS A 703 -38.35 31.95 6.94
CA LYS A 703 -37.54 31.59 8.11
C LYS A 703 -36.03 31.67 7.85
N GLY A 704 -35.61 31.84 6.59
CA GLY A 704 -34.20 32.02 6.25
C GLY A 704 -33.71 33.42 6.63
N ASP A 705 -34.55 34.43 6.44
CA ASP A 705 -34.19 35.83 6.65
C ASP A 705 -34.11 36.17 8.15
N GLU A 706 -34.98 35.60 9.00
CA GLU A 706 -34.90 35.72 10.47
C GLU A 706 -33.63 35.07 11.06
N VAL A 707 -33.15 33.99 10.45
CA VAL A 707 -31.92 33.30 10.86
C VAL A 707 -30.69 34.09 10.41
N GLU A 708 -30.71 34.65 9.20
CA GLU A 708 -29.64 35.52 8.68
C GLU A 708 -29.48 36.78 9.56
N GLU A 709 -30.57 37.45 9.92
CA GLU A 709 -30.59 38.64 10.80
C GLU A 709 -30.13 38.34 12.24
N PHE A 710 -30.49 37.18 12.79
CA PHE A 710 -30.06 36.73 14.13
C PHE A 710 -28.54 36.52 14.23
N PHE A 711 -27.89 36.06 13.16
CA PHE A 711 -26.46 35.77 13.16
C PHE A 711 -25.59 36.96 12.70
N GLU A 712 -26.09 37.82 11.81
CA GLU A 712 -25.36 39.04 11.37
C GLU A 712 -25.10 40.02 12.52
N SER A 713 -25.97 40.06 13.54
CA SER A 713 -25.81 40.96 14.69
C SER A 713 -24.87 40.44 15.78
N ARG A 714 -24.37 39.18 15.71
CA ARG A 714 -23.67 38.53 16.84
C ARG A 714 -22.45 37.66 16.50
N VAL A 715 -21.98 37.58 15.25
CA VAL A 715 -20.86 36.69 14.86
C VAL A 715 -19.77 37.41 14.05
N ARG A 716 -18.50 36.93 14.16
CA ARG A 716 -17.34 37.46 13.43
C ARG A 716 -17.49 37.33 11.89
N PRO A 717 -16.92 38.27 11.08
CA PRO A 717 -17.15 38.36 9.63
C PRO A 717 -16.82 37.09 8.81
N SER A 718 -15.84 36.28 9.23
CA SER A 718 -15.45 35.06 8.51
C SER A 718 -16.48 33.93 8.58
N PHE A 719 -17.30 33.89 9.65
CA PHE A 719 -18.34 32.86 9.80
C PHE A 719 -19.62 33.21 9.03
N ALA A 720 -19.88 34.50 8.85
CA ALA A 720 -21.02 35.00 8.08
C ALA A 720 -20.96 34.60 6.60
N MET A 721 -19.76 34.45 6.02
CA MET A 721 -19.58 34.08 4.61
C MET A 721 -19.96 32.61 4.34
N ASN A 722 -19.57 31.69 5.21
CA ASN A 722 -19.91 30.26 5.08
C ASN A 722 -21.41 30.03 5.32
N LEU A 723 -22.00 30.73 6.29
CA LEU A 723 -23.44 30.66 6.55
C LEU A 723 -24.26 31.19 5.36
N LYS A 724 -23.84 32.29 4.74
CA LYS A 724 -24.46 32.83 3.52
C LYS A 724 -24.38 31.86 2.35
N GLN A 725 -23.24 31.19 2.17
CA GLN A 725 -23.11 30.15 1.13
C GLN A 725 -24.04 28.95 1.39
N SER A 726 -24.16 28.49 2.64
CA SER A 726 -25.07 27.38 2.97
C SER A 726 -26.55 27.76 2.81
N ILE A 727 -26.94 28.98 3.19
CA ILE A 727 -28.31 29.50 2.99
C ILE A 727 -28.62 29.64 1.49
N GLU A 728 -27.67 30.12 0.69
CA GLU A 728 -27.88 30.28 -0.74
C GLU A 728 -27.92 28.93 -1.47
N GLN A 729 -27.13 27.94 -1.06
CA GLN A 729 -27.27 26.57 -1.55
C GLN A 729 -28.64 25.95 -1.20
N ALA A 730 -29.19 26.26 -0.02
CA ALA A 730 -30.52 25.82 0.36
C ALA A 730 -31.61 26.50 -0.49
N ARG A 731 -31.47 27.80 -0.78
CA ARG A 731 -32.37 28.55 -1.69
C ARG A 731 -32.31 28.00 -3.12
N ILE A 732 -31.12 27.66 -3.63
CA ILE A 732 -30.93 27.03 -4.94
C ILE A 732 -31.61 25.65 -5.00
N LYS A 733 -31.41 24.79 -3.98
CA LYS A 733 -32.08 23.49 -3.89
C LYS A 733 -33.61 23.64 -3.80
N ALA A 734 -34.12 24.62 -3.07
CA ALA A 734 -35.55 24.88 -2.98
C ALA A 734 -36.15 25.32 -4.33
N ARG A 735 -35.47 26.23 -5.06
CA ARG A 735 -35.86 26.66 -6.41
C ARG A 735 -35.81 25.50 -7.41
N PHE A 736 -34.80 24.64 -7.33
CA PHE A 736 -34.66 23.45 -8.18
C PHE A 736 -35.80 22.44 -7.94
N VAL A 737 -36.14 22.17 -6.68
CA VAL A 737 -37.28 21.30 -6.32
C VAL A 737 -38.61 21.91 -6.78
N GLN A 738 -38.76 23.23 -6.73
CA GLN A 738 -39.96 23.92 -7.19
C GLN A 738 -40.08 23.92 -8.73
N SER A 739 -38.97 24.03 -9.45
CA SER A 739 -38.88 23.84 -10.91
C SER A 739 -39.24 22.40 -11.31
N ILE A 740 -38.72 21.37 -10.63
CA ILE A 740 -39.09 19.97 -10.87
C ILE A 740 -40.59 19.72 -10.62
N LYS A 741 -41.17 20.38 -9.61
CA LYS A 741 -42.61 20.29 -9.35
C LYS A 741 -43.47 20.93 -10.45
N GLN A 742 -42.99 22.00 -11.07
CA GLN A 742 -43.66 22.67 -12.19
C GLN A 742 -43.53 21.87 -13.50
N GLU A 743 -42.42 21.13 -13.67
CA GLU A 743 -42.17 20.29 -14.86
C GLU A 743 -42.63 18.84 -14.72
N ARG A 744 -43.34 18.50 -13.63
CA ARG A 744 -43.76 17.14 -13.30
C ARG A 744 -44.61 16.46 -14.38
N GLN A 745 -45.49 17.19 -15.05
CA GLN A 745 -46.31 16.63 -16.15
C GLN A 745 -45.52 16.41 -17.45
N PRO A 746 -44.72 17.38 -17.95
CA PRO A 746 -43.82 17.16 -19.09
C PRO A 746 -42.83 16.00 -18.87
N LEU A 747 -42.23 15.90 -17.68
CA LEU A 747 -41.29 14.82 -17.33
C LEU A 747 -41.96 13.44 -17.28
N GLN A 748 -43.20 13.35 -16.76
CA GLN A 748 -43.97 12.10 -16.80
C GLN A 748 -44.37 11.69 -18.23
N TYR A 749 -44.60 12.65 -19.12
CA TYR A 749 -44.87 12.38 -20.53
C TYR A 749 -43.61 11.90 -21.28
N LEU A 750 -42.45 12.52 -21.01
CA LEU A 750 -41.16 12.13 -21.57
C LEU A 750 -40.74 10.72 -21.13
N LEU A 751 -40.88 10.42 -19.84
CA LEU A 751 -40.58 9.09 -19.27
C LEU A 751 -41.51 8.00 -19.82
N LYS A 752 -42.78 8.33 -20.11
CA LYS A 752 -43.71 7.41 -20.80
C LYS A 752 -43.34 7.18 -22.26
N GLN A 753 -42.80 8.17 -22.96
CA GLN A 753 -42.32 7.98 -24.33
C GLN A 753 -41.02 7.15 -24.39
N LEU A 754 -40.12 7.34 -23.42
CA LEU A 754 -38.89 6.56 -23.31
C LEU A 754 -39.16 5.10 -22.93
N ALA A 755 -40.13 4.84 -22.03
CA ALA A 755 -40.54 3.48 -21.66
C ALA A 755 -41.29 2.72 -22.77
N CYS A 756 -41.69 3.37 -23.87
CA CYS A 756 -42.31 2.71 -25.03
C CYS A 756 -41.31 2.42 -26.18
N LYS A 757 -40.02 2.75 -26.03
CA LYS A 757 -38.97 2.41 -26.99
C LYS A 757 -37.78 1.78 -26.26
N GLY A 758 -37.85 0.45 -26.07
CA GLY A 758 -36.76 -0.39 -25.55
C GLY A 758 -37.09 -0.96 -24.19
#